data_AF-A0A960NM87-F1
#
_entry.id   AF-A0A960NM87-F1
#
_cell.length_a   1.000
_cell.length_b   1.000
_cell.length_c   1.000
_cell.angle_alpha   90.00
_cell.angle_beta   90.00
_cell.angle_gamma   90.00
#
_symmetry.space_group_name_H-M   'P 1'
#
loop_
_entity.id
_entity.type
_entity.pdbx_description
1 polymer ?
#
loop_
_entity_poly.entity_id
_entity_poly.type
_entity_poly.pdbx_seq_one_letter_code
_entity_poly.pdbx_strand_id
1 'polypeptide(L)'
;MVTSSASARVPTGPISSLWARVKNFAGYDGTSTWLWPRWLVLRAVGLVYVIIFSGILQEYPALIGPEGLAPLPDLMATLRDTYPNLVAAIWQAPTLFWLSTHPVMPGMLAWTGLAAAIALTLNFWPRLTLFTCWLMLVSFARGWLVFSDPQVDWLMLEVALLCIPFAPAGYRPGLGATSSPRPIAVFMVRWLLFRVMFETGLAKLLSGEVRWFDFTAMDVLYETAPCPTILGYFAHQMPHAWHVGEIALTFAAELLAPLLALFGGRRGRWIALALWSTLQIGIQLTCNFGWLNTASLALGLLLLDDQMLISAIRRLRWSRLVEAMRTQVARVTAPASLAPTRRGGLGLVLWTHFAVTIIAFWTATTLPMHPAVERVIHPVKQSFTSIGAANAFMLYSRLDPFHFVAEFVGSNDGGVTWRPYEFRYFPQALDRMPPFIAPRFPRFEATLQIQAATRDTATTLYASVATRLLEGNPDVIKLFARNPFPDRPPQLIRTPGWHYTFTDYATYRDHGRFWHREYLGEYQPMLYLTPDGRVARVGSELEQLTALALHDNAAAQAELGFRYLSGDAEVTRDPTAAAHWLTRAAEQGMAEAQLNLALMHRHGDGIPRDPAQALDWCERAARLGLAAAQDQLGIMLLSGEARPRDEIEALAWFIIAAKQGHAPAIEHRDTAIAHMSPAAVLAGQQRAATLAR
;
A
#
# COMPACT_ATOMS: atom_id res chain seq x y z
N MET A 1 -38.80 73.69 -8.46
CA MET A 1 -37.63 73.06 -7.79
C MET A 1 -37.68 71.57 -8.01
N VAL A 2 -36.87 71.07 -8.94
CA VAL A 2 -36.67 69.64 -9.21
C VAL A 2 -35.32 69.30 -8.59
N THR A 3 -35.31 68.47 -7.54
CA THR A 3 -34.08 67.98 -6.92
C THR A 3 -33.68 66.66 -7.57
N SER A 4 -32.70 66.75 -8.46
CA SER A 4 -31.93 65.64 -9.02
C SER A 4 -31.21 64.87 -7.91
N SER A 5 -31.59 63.61 -7.67
CA SER A 5 -30.81 62.69 -6.84
C SER A 5 -29.55 62.28 -7.60
N ALA A 6 -28.41 62.78 -7.14
CA ALA A 6 -27.09 62.44 -7.67
C ALA A 6 -26.86 60.91 -7.65
N SER A 7 -26.65 60.33 -8.83
CA SER A 7 -26.09 58.99 -8.94
C SER A 7 -24.66 59.03 -8.37
N ALA A 8 -24.44 58.40 -7.22
CA ALA A 8 -23.10 58.19 -6.70
C ALA A 8 -22.31 57.36 -7.74
N ARG A 9 -21.38 58.02 -8.44
CA ARG A 9 -20.43 57.34 -9.32
C ARG A 9 -19.57 56.41 -8.44
N VAL A 10 -19.74 55.11 -8.65
CA VAL A 10 -18.86 54.07 -8.11
C VAL A 10 -17.43 54.38 -8.59
N PRO A 11 -16.43 54.44 -7.70
CA PRO A 11 -15.08 54.82 -8.10
C PRO A 11 -14.51 53.77 -9.06
N THR A 12 -14.23 54.15 -10.31
CA THR A 12 -13.72 53.28 -11.39
C THR A 12 -12.19 53.13 -11.33
N GLY A 13 -11.64 52.82 -10.16
CA GLY A 13 -10.21 52.55 -9.99
C GLY A 13 -9.87 51.06 -10.23
N PRO A 14 -8.61 50.71 -10.54
CA PRO A 14 -8.19 49.31 -10.74
C PRO A 14 -8.53 48.40 -9.54
N ILE A 15 -8.44 48.92 -8.31
CA ILE A 15 -8.80 48.20 -7.07
C ILE A 15 -10.31 47.89 -7.00
N SER A 16 -11.18 48.82 -7.43
CA SER A 16 -12.63 48.59 -7.49
C SER A 16 -12.99 47.46 -8.46
N SER A 17 -12.24 47.37 -9.57
CA SER A 17 -12.41 46.34 -10.59
C SER A 17 -11.96 44.97 -10.10
N LEU A 18 -10.92 44.91 -9.27
CA LEU A 18 -10.43 43.67 -8.64
C LEU A 18 -11.45 43.12 -7.64
N TRP A 19 -11.97 43.98 -6.77
CA TRP A 19 -13.01 43.60 -5.80
C TRP A 19 -14.30 43.13 -6.47
N ALA A 20 -14.69 43.73 -7.60
CA ALA A 20 -15.82 43.25 -8.39
C ALA A 20 -15.60 41.82 -8.91
N ARG A 21 -14.37 41.46 -9.29
CA ARG A 21 -14.02 40.10 -9.73
C ARG A 21 -14.04 39.10 -8.59
N VAL A 22 -13.53 39.47 -7.42
CA VAL A 22 -13.63 38.63 -6.20
C VAL A 22 -15.10 38.39 -5.83
N LYS A 23 -15.95 39.42 -5.91
CA LYS A 23 -17.40 39.26 -5.71
C LYS A 23 -18.05 38.32 -6.73
N ASN A 24 -17.63 38.35 -8.00
CA ASN A 24 -18.10 37.39 -9.01
C ASN A 24 -17.67 35.95 -8.70
N PHE A 25 -16.41 35.76 -8.29
CA PHE A 25 -15.91 34.45 -7.88
C PHE A 25 -16.67 33.90 -6.67
N ALA A 26 -16.93 34.74 -5.68
CA ALA A 26 -17.65 34.37 -4.46
C ALA A 26 -19.18 34.31 -4.65
N GLY A 27 -19.71 34.66 -5.83
CA GLY A 27 -21.14 34.63 -6.13
C GLY A 27 -21.98 35.75 -5.47
N TYR A 28 -21.33 36.84 -5.06
CA TYR A 28 -21.97 38.02 -4.45
C TYR A 28 -22.33 39.12 -5.46
N ASP A 29 -22.03 38.92 -6.75
CA ASP A 29 -22.30 39.88 -7.80
C ASP A 29 -23.78 39.92 -8.24
N GLY A 30 -24.57 38.91 -7.89
CA GLY A 30 -26.00 38.80 -8.21
C GLY A 30 -26.31 38.51 -9.69
N THR A 31 -25.29 38.38 -10.55
CA THR A 31 -25.47 38.18 -12.00
C THR A 31 -25.25 36.73 -12.45
N SER A 32 -24.72 35.89 -11.56
CA SER A 32 -24.36 34.50 -11.82
C SER A 32 -25.32 33.55 -11.09
N THR A 33 -25.65 32.44 -11.74
CA THR A 33 -26.42 31.33 -11.15
C THR A 33 -25.61 30.04 -11.27
N TRP A 34 -25.91 29.05 -10.41
CA TRP A 34 -25.11 27.82 -10.26
C TRP A 34 -25.96 26.55 -10.22
N LEU A 35 -27.11 26.55 -10.91
CA LEU A 35 -28.02 25.41 -10.86
C LEU A 35 -27.39 24.16 -11.47
N TRP A 36 -26.86 24.27 -12.70
CA TRP A 36 -26.26 23.16 -13.42
C TRP A 36 -24.90 22.72 -12.86
N PRO A 37 -23.94 23.63 -12.60
CA PRO A 37 -22.68 23.24 -11.96
C PRO A 37 -22.90 22.52 -10.63
N ARG A 38 -23.79 23.04 -9.78
CA ARG A 38 -24.17 22.35 -8.53
C ARG A 38 -24.72 20.96 -8.79
N TRP A 39 -25.67 20.85 -9.71
CA TRP A 39 -26.35 19.58 -10.00
C TRP A 39 -25.39 18.51 -10.53
N LEU A 40 -24.39 18.90 -11.33
CA LEU A 40 -23.34 18.02 -11.83
C LEU A 40 -22.36 17.62 -10.71
N VAL A 41 -21.86 18.59 -9.95
CA VAL A 41 -20.90 18.35 -8.86
C VAL A 41 -21.48 17.39 -7.81
N LEU A 42 -22.73 17.61 -7.38
CA LEU A 42 -23.37 16.74 -6.38
C LEU A 42 -23.53 15.29 -6.86
N ARG A 43 -23.73 15.07 -8.17
CA ARG A 43 -23.78 13.72 -8.75
C ARG A 43 -22.42 13.09 -8.81
N ALA A 44 -21.42 13.85 -9.24
CA ALA A 44 -20.06 13.36 -9.28
C ALA A 44 -19.56 12.99 -7.86
N VAL A 45 -19.88 13.81 -6.86
CA VAL A 45 -19.67 13.51 -5.43
C VAL A 45 -20.40 12.23 -5.02
N GLY A 46 -21.67 12.06 -5.41
CA GLY A 46 -22.43 10.83 -5.16
C GLY A 46 -21.78 9.59 -5.79
N LEU A 47 -21.32 9.68 -7.04
CA LEU A 47 -20.62 8.61 -7.74
C LEU A 47 -19.31 8.24 -7.05
N VAL A 48 -18.51 9.23 -6.63
CA VAL A 48 -17.29 8.99 -5.84
C VAL A 48 -17.61 8.25 -4.55
N TYR A 49 -18.67 8.63 -3.83
CA TYR A 49 -19.11 7.89 -2.65
C TYR A 49 -19.57 6.47 -2.94
N VAL A 50 -20.24 6.22 -4.07
CA VAL A 50 -20.58 4.85 -4.51
C VAL A 50 -19.32 4.01 -4.64
N ILE A 51 -18.27 4.57 -5.27
CA ILE A 51 -16.98 3.90 -5.44
C ILE A 51 -16.34 3.63 -4.08
N ILE A 52 -16.29 4.62 -3.19
CA ILE A 52 -15.72 4.50 -1.84
C ILE A 52 -16.41 3.38 -1.04
N PHE A 53 -17.74 3.42 -0.91
CA PHE A 53 -18.46 2.43 -0.11
C PHE A 53 -18.46 1.04 -0.75
N SER A 54 -18.44 0.95 -2.08
CA SER A 54 -18.27 -0.34 -2.77
C SER A 54 -16.90 -0.97 -2.49
N GLY A 55 -15.84 -0.16 -2.42
CA GLY A 55 -14.50 -0.61 -2.03
C GLY A 55 -14.45 -1.08 -0.58
N ILE A 56 -15.05 -0.30 0.33
CA ILE A 56 -15.17 -0.66 1.75
C ILE A 56 -15.90 -2.01 1.90
N LEU A 57 -17.03 -2.21 1.23
CA LEU A 57 -17.79 -3.46 1.29
C LEU A 57 -16.99 -4.69 0.86
N GLN A 58 -16.05 -4.52 -0.07
CA GLN A 58 -15.24 -5.63 -0.58
C GLN A 58 -14.06 -5.98 0.34
N GLU A 59 -13.50 -5.00 1.06
CA GLU A 59 -12.26 -5.18 1.81
C GLU A 59 -12.49 -5.28 3.33
N TYR A 60 -13.59 -4.74 3.88
CA TYR A 60 -13.78 -4.70 5.34
C TYR A 60 -13.70 -6.06 6.06
N PRO A 61 -14.16 -7.21 5.51
CA PRO A 61 -14.08 -8.47 6.24
C PRO A 61 -12.63 -8.86 6.54
N ALA A 62 -11.74 -8.66 5.57
CA ALA A 62 -10.32 -8.94 5.70
C ALA A 62 -9.58 -7.86 6.51
N LEU A 63 -10.02 -6.60 6.44
CA LEU A 63 -9.34 -5.50 7.14
C LEU A 63 -9.71 -5.45 8.63
N ILE A 64 -10.99 -5.29 8.96
CA ILE A 64 -11.47 -5.04 10.33
C ILE A 64 -12.54 -6.03 10.80
N GLY A 65 -12.79 -7.09 10.03
CA GLY A 65 -13.64 -8.19 10.45
C GLY A 65 -13.07 -8.90 11.70
N PRO A 66 -13.83 -9.83 12.28
CA PRO A 66 -13.44 -10.52 13.52
C PRO A 66 -12.11 -11.26 13.41
N GLU A 67 -11.81 -11.81 12.24
CA GLU A 67 -10.54 -12.49 11.93
C GLU A 67 -9.66 -11.66 10.96
N GLY A 68 -9.95 -10.37 10.82
CA GLY A 68 -9.23 -9.48 9.92
C GLY A 68 -7.81 -9.17 10.40
N LEU A 69 -7.14 -8.31 9.63
CA LEU A 69 -5.78 -7.81 9.89
C LEU A 69 -5.70 -6.92 11.13
N ALA A 70 -6.74 -6.14 11.39
CA ALA A 70 -6.87 -5.32 12.58
C ALA A 70 -8.34 -5.34 13.05
N PRO A 71 -8.75 -6.35 13.84
CA PRO A 71 -10.14 -6.51 14.26
C PRO A 71 -10.71 -5.25 14.91
N LEU A 72 -11.95 -4.89 14.56
CA LEU A 72 -12.59 -3.67 15.06
C LEU A 72 -12.61 -3.55 16.60
N PRO A 73 -12.90 -4.60 17.39
CA PRO A 73 -12.85 -4.51 18.85
C PRO A 73 -11.48 -4.04 19.38
N ASP A 74 -10.40 -4.55 18.79
CA ASP A 74 -9.02 -4.26 19.21
C ASP A 74 -8.63 -2.82 18.84
N LEU A 75 -9.04 -2.36 17.66
CA LEU A 75 -8.87 -0.97 17.23
C LEU A 75 -9.58 0.00 18.18
N MET A 76 -10.83 -0.29 18.55
CA MET A 76 -11.60 0.56 19.44
C MET A 76 -11.07 0.51 20.89
N ALA A 77 -10.57 -0.63 21.35
CA ALA A 77 -9.88 -0.76 22.63
C ALA A 77 -8.59 0.09 22.64
N THR A 78 -7.76 -0.03 21.61
CA THR A 78 -6.54 0.77 21.45
C THR A 78 -6.84 2.26 21.47
N LEU A 79 -7.88 2.70 20.74
CA LEU A 79 -8.33 4.10 20.77
C LEU A 79 -8.79 4.54 22.16
N ARG A 80 -9.49 3.68 22.90
CA ARG A 80 -9.94 3.97 24.25
C ARG A 80 -8.76 4.15 25.22
N ASP A 81 -7.76 3.30 25.11
CA ASP A 81 -6.60 3.27 26.01
C ASP A 81 -5.58 4.37 25.68
N THR A 82 -5.55 4.85 24.44
CA THR A 82 -4.66 5.95 24.00
C THR A 82 -5.02 7.29 24.65
N TYR A 83 -6.27 7.49 25.04
CA TYR A 83 -6.77 8.78 25.54
C TYR A 83 -7.20 8.71 27.02
N PRO A 84 -7.09 9.82 27.78
CA PRO A 84 -7.30 9.80 29.22
C PRO A 84 -8.74 9.45 29.65
N ASN A 85 -9.72 9.61 28.77
CA ASN A 85 -11.11 9.25 29.01
C ASN A 85 -11.86 9.05 27.71
N LEU A 86 -13.04 8.43 27.81
CA LEU A 86 -13.90 8.12 26.67
C LEU A 86 -14.34 9.36 25.88
N VAL A 87 -14.57 10.50 26.56
CA VAL A 87 -14.96 11.74 25.88
C VAL A 87 -13.83 12.24 24.98
N ALA A 88 -12.59 12.22 25.47
CA ALA A 88 -11.42 12.54 24.66
C ALA A 88 -11.25 11.56 23.50
N ALA A 89 -11.46 10.25 23.72
CA ALA A 89 -11.39 9.26 22.64
C ALA A 89 -12.44 9.50 21.54
N ILE A 90 -13.70 9.74 21.92
CA ILE A 90 -14.79 10.08 20.98
C ILE A 90 -14.49 11.37 20.24
N TRP A 91 -13.95 12.37 20.94
CA TRP A 91 -13.60 13.66 20.35
C TRP A 91 -12.50 13.55 19.30
N GLN A 92 -11.53 12.66 19.51
CA GLN A 92 -10.41 12.46 18.61
C GLN A 92 -10.73 11.51 17.45
N ALA A 93 -11.57 10.51 17.71
CA ALA A 93 -12.04 9.54 16.72
C ALA A 93 -13.58 9.49 16.70
N PRO A 94 -14.25 10.51 16.12
CA PRO A 94 -15.70 10.51 16.00
C PRO A 94 -16.14 9.42 15.01
N THR A 95 -16.65 8.31 15.54
CA THR A 95 -17.14 7.16 14.77
C THR A 95 -18.38 6.55 15.40
N LEU A 96 -19.26 5.99 14.57
CA LEU A 96 -20.40 5.20 15.04
C LEU A 96 -19.99 3.83 15.62
N PHE A 97 -18.73 3.39 15.47
CA PHE A 97 -18.24 2.15 16.09
C PHE A 97 -18.18 2.20 17.62
N TRP A 98 -18.25 3.39 18.23
CA TRP A 98 -18.43 3.50 19.69
C TRP A 98 -19.77 2.94 20.17
N LEU A 99 -20.78 2.84 19.28
CA LEU A 99 -22.08 2.28 19.62
C LEU A 99 -22.05 0.74 19.67
N SER A 100 -21.25 0.11 18.82
CA SER A 100 -21.07 -1.34 18.79
C SER A 100 -19.86 -1.72 17.93
N THR A 101 -19.11 -2.71 18.39
CA THR A 101 -18.03 -3.37 17.65
C THR A 101 -18.45 -4.73 17.07
N HIS A 102 -19.76 -5.03 17.04
CA HIS A 102 -20.29 -6.28 16.52
C HIS A 102 -19.90 -6.48 15.03
N PRO A 103 -19.59 -7.72 14.58
CA PRO A 103 -19.12 -7.98 13.20
C PRO A 103 -20.02 -7.46 12.07
N VAL A 104 -21.31 -7.27 12.34
CA VAL A 104 -22.30 -6.74 11.36
C VAL A 104 -22.22 -5.21 11.22
N MET A 105 -21.71 -4.49 12.23
CA MET A 105 -21.71 -3.03 12.25
C MET A 105 -21.00 -2.40 11.03
N PRO A 106 -19.76 -2.80 10.65
CA PRO A 106 -19.11 -2.27 9.45
C PRO A 106 -19.94 -2.47 8.18
N GLY A 107 -20.48 -3.67 7.97
CA GLY A 107 -21.32 -3.96 6.81
C GLY A 107 -22.57 -3.07 6.77
N MET A 108 -23.23 -2.87 7.91
CA MET A 108 -24.42 -2.01 8.01
C MET A 108 -24.11 -0.55 7.67
N LEU A 109 -23.02 0.01 8.20
CA LEU A 109 -22.62 1.39 7.90
C LEU A 109 -22.23 1.54 6.42
N ALA A 110 -21.50 0.59 5.86
CA ALA A 110 -21.06 0.62 4.47
C ALA A 110 -22.25 0.51 3.49
N TRP A 111 -23.20 -0.39 3.72
CA TRP A 111 -24.43 -0.49 2.92
C TRP A 111 -25.32 0.74 3.04
N THR A 112 -25.43 1.32 4.24
CA THR A 112 -26.18 2.57 4.46
C THR A 112 -25.53 3.73 3.69
N GLY A 113 -24.20 3.82 3.74
CA GLY A 113 -23.43 4.79 2.97
C GLY A 113 -23.62 4.63 1.47
N LEU A 114 -23.55 3.39 0.97
CA LEU A 114 -23.76 3.09 -0.45
C LEU A 114 -25.17 3.47 -0.91
N ALA A 115 -26.21 3.11 -0.15
CA ALA A 115 -27.58 3.47 -0.46
C ALA A 115 -27.78 5.00 -0.49
N ALA A 116 -27.19 5.71 0.48
CA ALA A 116 -27.20 7.18 0.50
C ALA A 116 -26.46 7.78 -0.70
N ALA A 117 -25.34 7.20 -1.12
CA ALA A 117 -24.54 7.65 -2.26
C ALA A 117 -25.29 7.49 -3.59
N ILE A 118 -25.96 6.35 -3.79
CA ILE A 118 -26.84 6.10 -4.93
C ILE A 118 -28.00 7.10 -4.92
N ALA A 119 -28.63 7.29 -3.77
CA ALA A 119 -29.73 8.24 -3.61
C ALA A 119 -29.29 9.68 -3.93
N LEU A 120 -28.10 10.10 -3.47
CA LEU A 120 -27.50 11.40 -3.79
C LEU A 120 -27.27 11.56 -5.31
N THR A 121 -26.70 10.53 -5.95
CA THR A 121 -26.45 10.50 -7.40
C THR A 121 -27.75 10.63 -8.20
N LEU A 122 -28.82 10.00 -7.72
CA LEU A 122 -30.15 10.08 -8.31
C LEU A 122 -30.94 11.33 -7.85
N ASN A 123 -30.30 12.23 -7.08
CA ASN A 123 -30.85 13.50 -6.60
C ASN A 123 -32.07 13.34 -5.68
N PHE A 124 -32.05 12.30 -4.85
CA PHE A 124 -32.95 12.10 -3.72
C PHE A 124 -32.37 12.75 -2.47
N TRP A 125 -33.18 13.63 -1.89
CA TRP A 125 -32.93 14.38 -0.67
C TRP A 125 -31.47 14.78 -0.46
N PRO A 126 -30.87 15.58 -1.35
CA PRO A 126 -29.41 15.72 -1.46
C PRO A 126 -28.70 16.10 -0.15
N ARG A 127 -29.31 16.95 0.68
CA ARG A 127 -28.73 17.34 1.99
C ARG A 127 -28.66 16.18 2.98
N LEU A 128 -29.73 15.39 3.07
CA LEU A 128 -29.77 14.26 4.00
C LEU A 128 -28.82 13.17 3.53
N THR A 129 -28.87 12.84 2.24
CA THR A 129 -28.02 11.79 1.66
C THR A 129 -26.53 12.15 1.70
N LEU A 130 -26.16 13.41 1.46
CA LEU A 130 -24.79 13.90 1.71
C LEU A 130 -24.37 13.77 3.17
N PHE A 131 -25.23 14.19 4.10
CA PHE A 131 -24.93 14.08 5.54
C PHE A 131 -24.76 12.62 5.96
N THR A 132 -25.62 11.73 5.47
CA THR A 132 -25.48 10.28 5.71
C THR A 132 -24.18 9.74 5.14
N CYS A 133 -23.82 10.08 3.89
CA CYS A 133 -22.53 9.68 3.30
C CYS A 133 -21.34 10.16 4.13
N TRP A 134 -21.36 11.42 4.55
CA TRP A 134 -20.34 12.01 5.41
C TRP A 134 -20.24 11.29 6.76
N LEU A 135 -21.36 11.04 7.43
CA LEU A 135 -21.42 10.37 8.73
C LEU A 135 -20.92 8.92 8.66
N MET A 136 -21.28 8.19 7.60
CA MET A 136 -20.79 6.83 7.40
C MET A 136 -19.28 6.85 7.10
N LEU A 137 -18.81 7.74 6.22
CA LEU A 137 -17.39 7.79 5.87
C LEU A 137 -16.51 8.24 7.04
N VAL A 138 -16.94 9.22 7.86
CA VAL A 138 -16.15 9.64 9.03
C VAL A 138 -16.01 8.50 10.03
N SER A 139 -17.04 7.63 10.13
CA SER A 139 -16.99 6.45 10.99
C SER A 139 -15.91 5.47 10.57
N PHE A 140 -15.72 5.24 9.26
CA PHE A 140 -14.60 4.47 8.75
C PHE A 140 -13.28 5.23 8.92
N ALA A 141 -13.17 6.43 8.35
CA ALA A 141 -11.95 7.23 8.35
C ALA A 141 -11.34 7.47 9.74
N ARG A 142 -12.16 7.42 10.80
CA ARG A 142 -11.73 7.52 12.21
C ARG A 142 -11.70 6.20 12.97
N GLY A 143 -12.50 5.24 12.54
CA GLY A 143 -12.65 3.94 13.20
C GLY A 143 -11.58 2.91 12.84
N TRP A 144 -10.99 3.00 11.65
CA TRP A 144 -9.97 2.07 11.17
C TRP A 144 -8.73 2.78 10.63
N LEU A 145 -8.18 3.71 11.42
CA LEU A 145 -7.14 4.67 11.03
C LEU A 145 -5.96 4.05 10.26
N VAL A 146 -5.60 2.79 10.56
CA VAL A 146 -4.53 2.06 9.87
C VAL A 146 -4.75 2.00 8.34
N PHE A 147 -6.00 1.90 7.88
CA PHE A 147 -6.39 1.71 6.47
C PHE A 147 -6.98 2.96 5.81
N SER A 148 -6.86 4.12 6.46
CA SER A 148 -7.35 5.41 5.96
C SER A 148 -6.21 6.38 5.81
N ASP A 149 -5.86 6.68 4.56
CA ASP A 149 -4.89 7.73 4.26
C ASP A 149 -5.53 9.11 4.56
N PRO A 150 -4.89 9.94 5.40
CA PRO A 150 -5.24 11.34 5.61
C PRO A 150 -5.55 12.14 4.35
N GLN A 151 -4.88 11.89 3.22
CA GLN A 151 -5.06 12.71 2.03
C GLN A 151 -6.28 12.28 1.20
N VAL A 152 -6.53 10.97 1.15
CA VAL A 152 -7.61 10.40 0.34
C VAL A 152 -8.93 10.67 1.05
N ASP A 153 -9.21 10.04 2.20
CA ASP A 153 -10.53 10.12 2.80
C ASP A 153 -10.89 11.51 3.34
N TRP A 154 -9.91 12.30 3.80
CA TRP A 154 -10.23 13.60 4.40
C TRP A 154 -10.67 14.65 3.38
N LEU A 155 -10.19 14.60 2.12
CA LEU A 155 -10.72 15.46 1.06
C LEU A 155 -12.21 15.24 0.91
N MET A 156 -12.65 13.98 0.85
CA MET A 156 -14.07 13.67 0.64
C MET A 156 -14.93 14.08 1.83
N LEU A 157 -14.42 13.93 3.05
CA LEU A 157 -15.12 14.42 4.25
C LEU A 157 -15.35 15.93 4.19
N GLU A 158 -14.33 16.70 3.82
CA GLU A 158 -14.45 18.15 3.72
C GLU A 158 -15.34 18.58 2.54
N VAL A 159 -15.19 17.94 1.38
CA VAL A 159 -16.06 18.16 0.20
C VAL A 159 -17.52 17.95 0.57
N ALA A 160 -17.85 16.83 1.22
CA ALA A 160 -19.22 16.52 1.57
C ALA A 160 -19.80 17.51 2.58
N LEU A 161 -19.03 17.86 3.62
CA LEU A 161 -19.44 18.82 4.64
C LEU A 161 -19.76 20.19 4.02
N LEU A 162 -18.92 20.69 3.12
CA LEU A 162 -19.14 21.96 2.43
C LEU A 162 -20.23 21.88 1.34
N CYS A 163 -20.48 20.69 0.78
CA CYS A 163 -21.56 20.46 -0.16
C CYS A 163 -22.95 20.45 0.50
N ILE A 164 -23.08 20.13 1.79
CA ILE A 164 -24.38 20.12 2.50
C ILE A 164 -25.11 21.48 2.41
N PRO A 165 -24.51 22.62 2.81
CA PRO A 165 -25.17 23.93 2.69
C PRO A 165 -25.29 24.43 1.25
N PHE A 166 -24.48 23.90 0.33
CA PHE A 166 -24.54 24.17 -1.10
C PHE A 166 -25.70 23.44 -1.80
N ALA A 167 -26.03 22.23 -1.33
CA ALA A 167 -27.05 21.37 -1.89
C ALA A 167 -28.48 21.94 -1.75
N PRO A 168 -29.36 21.69 -2.73
CA PRO A 168 -30.74 22.15 -2.68
C PRO A 168 -31.53 21.44 -1.57
N ALA A 169 -32.51 22.15 -0.98
CA ALA A 169 -33.45 21.57 -0.03
C ALA A 169 -34.56 20.78 -0.72
N GLY A 170 -35.13 19.78 -0.04
CA GLY A 170 -36.29 19.00 -0.51
C GLY A 170 -35.96 17.58 -0.96
N TYR A 171 -36.99 16.76 -1.15
CA TYR A 171 -36.86 15.32 -1.40
C TYR A 171 -36.44 14.97 -2.84
N ARG A 172 -36.88 15.70 -3.86
CA ARG A 172 -36.41 15.57 -5.26
C ARG A 172 -36.38 16.95 -5.92
N PRO A 173 -35.37 17.78 -5.62
CA PRO A 173 -35.42 19.20 -5.98
C PRO A 173 -35.15 19.50 -7.46
N GLY A 174 -34.88 18.49 -8.30
CA GLY A 174 -34.42 18.72 -9.68
C GLY A 174 -33.11 19.51 -9.68
N LEU A 175 -33.05 20.60 -10.45
CA LEU A 175 -31.93 21.57 -10.40
C LEU A 175 -31.93 22.45 -9.13
N GLY A 176 -33.04 22.47 -8.37
CA GLY A 176 -33.20 23.25 -7.15
C GLY A 176 -33.32 24.75 -7.38
N ALA A 177 -34.04 25.18 -8.43
CA ALA A 177 -34.24 26.60 -8.78
C ALA A 177 -34.94 27.40 -7.66
N THR A 178 -35.82 26.75 -6.89
CA THR A 178 -36.51 27.32 -5.72
C THR A 178 -35.65 27.31 -4.45
N SER A 179 -34.47 26.68 -4.50
CA SER A 179 -33.52 26.55 -3.40
C SER A 179 -32.10 26.86 -3.89
N SER A 180 -31.92 28.07 -4.43
CA SER A 180 -30.65 28.54 -4.97
C SER A 180 -29.55 28.56 -3.90
N PRO A 181 -28.29 28.24 -4.26
CA PRO A 181 -27.19 28.21 -3.31
C PRO A 181 -26.90 29.61 -2.79
N ARG A 182 -26.56 29.72 -1.50
CA ARG A 182 -26.20 31.01 -0.89
C ARG A 182 -24.79 31.41 -1.30
N PRO A 183 -24.49 32.71 -1.49
CA PRO A 183 -23.16 33.17 -1.90
C PRO A 183 -22.04 32.65 -0.99
N ILE A 184 -22.22 32.64 0.33
CA ILE A 184 -21.22 32.09 1.26
C ILE A 184 -20.93 30.60 1.01
N ALA A 185 -21.96 29.79 0.68
CA ALA A 185 -21.76 28.37 0.39
C ALA A 185 -21.04 28.17 -0.96
N VAL A 186 -21.36 28.99 -1.97
CA VAL A 186 -20.65 29.02 -3.26
C VAL A 186 -19.18 29.39 -3.06
N PHE A 187 -18.93 30.44 -2.26
CA PHE A 187 -17.59 30.87 -1.92
C PHE A 187 -16.81 29.75 -1.21
N MET A 188 -17.40 29.07 -0.23
CA MET A 188 -16.72 28.00 0.52
C MET A 188 -16.34 26.80 -0.34
N VAL A 189 -17.23 26.31 -1.22
CA VAL A 189 -16.87 25.18 -2.10
C VAL A 189 -15.83 25.58 -3.17
N ARG A 190 -15.85 26.84 -3.62
CA ARG A 190 -14.82 27.37 -4.53
C ARG A 190 -13.50 27.68 -3.82
N TRP A 191 -13.56 28.09 -2.55
CA TRP A 191 -12.40 28.24 -1.69
C TRP A 191 -11.71 26.90 -1.47
N LEU A 192 -12.48 25.84 -1.21
CA LEU A 192 -11.95 24.48 -1.14
C LEU A 192 -11.18 24.12 -2.42
N LEU A 193 -11.78 24.32 -3.60
CA LEU A 193 -11.10 24.06 -4.87
C LEU A 193 -9.83 24.90 -5.03
N PHE A 194 -9.92 26.22 -4.78
CA PHE A 194 -8.77 27.11 -4.82
C PHE A 194 -7.64 26.59 -3.93
N ARG A 195 -7.98 26.18 -2.70
CA ARG A 195 -7.03 25.69 -1.71
C ARG A 195 -6.39 24.38 -2.16
N VAL A 196 -7.18 23.40 -2.60
CA VAL A 196 -6.65 22.13 -3.12
C VAL A 196 -5.67 22.35 -4.28
N MET A 197 -5.99 23.26 -5.20
CA MET A 197 -5.10 23.60 -6.31
C MET A 197 -3.83 24.33 -5.83
N PHE A 198 -4.00 25.37 -5.01
CA PHE A 198 -2.92 26.28 -4.64
C PHE A 198 -1.98 25.71 -3.59
N GLU A 199 -2.50 24.99 -2.61
CA GLU A 199 -1.70 24.34 -1.56
C GLU A 199 -0.79 23.27 -2.13
N THR A 200 -1.25 22.48 -3.09
CA THR A 200 -0.45 21.42 -3.70
C THR A 200 0.74 21.99 -4.47
N GLY A 201 0.55 23.09 -5.21
CA GLY A 201 1.64 23.79 -5.90
C GLY A 201 2.58 24.50 -4.93
N LEU A 202 2.05 25.13 -3.89
CA LEU A 202 2.88 25.82 -2.91
C LEU A 202 3.70 24.82 -2.07
N ALA A 203 3.13 23.66 -1.73
CA ALA A 203 3.83 22.61 -1.01
C ALA A 203 5.07 22.13 -1.78
N LYS A 204 5.00 22.04 -3.12
CA LYS A 204 6.17 21.71 -3.96
C LYS A 204 7.26 22.79 -3.91
N LEU A 205 6.88 24.06 -3.80
CA LEU A 205 7.83 25.17 -3.64
C LEU A 205 8.42 25.26 -2.23
N LEU A 206 7.73 24.74 -1.21
CA LEU A 206 8.14 24.91 0.19
C LEU A 206 8.70 23.64 0.83
N SER A 207 8.57 22.47 0.18
CA SER A 207 9.01 21.19 0.74
C SER A 207 10.52 21.03 0.86
N GLY A 208 11.29 21.83 0.11
CA GLY A 208 12.73 21.68 -0.04
C GLY A 208 13.14 20.56 -1.01
N GLU A 209 12.20 19.94 -1.71
CA GLU A 209 12.48 18.91 -2.73
C GLU A 209 13.11 19.55 -3.98
N VAL A 210 14.42 19.36 -4.13
CA VAL A 210 15.24 20.01 -5.18
C VAL A 210 14.76 19.64 -6.58
N ARG A 211 14.21 18.42 -6.76
CA ARG A 211 13.75 17.92 -8.06
C ARG A 211 12.65 18.77 -8.71
N TRP A 212 11.89 19.52 -7.92
CA TRP A 212 10.90 20.47 -8.45
C TRP A 212 11.54 21.75 -9.00
N PHE A 213 12.75 22.10 -8.55
CA PHE A 213 13.46 23.32 -8.92
C PHE A 213 14.46 23.12 -10.07
N ASP A 214 15.12 21.96 -10.11
CA ASP A 214 16.00 21.59 -11.23
C ASP A 214 15.24 20.92 -12.39
N PHE A 215 13.91 20.81 -12.27
CA PHE A 215 13.00 20.22 -13.25
C PHE A 215 13.19 18.72 -13.51
N THR A 216 13.70 17.97 -12.55
CA THR A 216 13.88 16.50 -12.65
C THR A 216 12.77 15.69 -11.95
N ALA A 217 11.75 16.34 -11.38
CA ALA A 217 10.67 15.66 -10.65
C ALA A 217 9.96 14.55 -11.48
N MET A 218 9.67 14.80 -12.76
CA MET A 218 9.00 13.79 -13.60
C MET A 218 9.94 12.69 -14.09
N ASP A 219 11.26 12.87 -13.98
CA ASP A 219 12.23 11.81 -14.29
C ASP A 219 12.09 10.62 -13.32
N VAL A 220 11.51 10.83 -12.12
CA VAL A 220 11.36 9.80 -11.09
C VAL A 220 9.89 9.53 -10.72
N LEU A 221 9.00 10.53 -10.86
CA LEU A 221 7.62 10.42 -10.38
C LEU A 221 6.86 9.25 -10.99
N TYR A 222 7.01 9.00 -12.29
CA TYR A 222 6.25 7.95 -12.97
C TYR A 222 6.59 6.55 -12.47
N GLU A 223 7.85 6.31 -12.11
CA GLU A 223 8.31 5.03 -11.57
C GLU A 223 7.88 4.86 -10.11
N THR A 224 8.04 5.93 -9.32
CA THR A 224 7.74 5.94 -7.88
C THR A 224 6.26 6.14 -7.56
N ALA A 225 5.42 6.37 -8.57
CA ALA A 225 3.98 6.37 -8.41
C ALA A 225 3.50 5.03 -7.80
N PRO A 226 2.44 5.03 -6.98
CA PRO A 226 1.85 3.82 -6.40
C PRO A 226 1.39 2.77 -7.41
N CYS A 227 0.67 3.22 -8.46
CA CYS A 227 0.06 2.32 -9.43
C CYS A 227 0.33 2.82 -10.86
N PRO A 228 1.59 2.90 -11.31
CA PRO A 228 1.89 3.45 -12.60
C PRO A 228 1.27 2.60 -13.70
N THR A 229 0.74 3.27 -14.71
CA THR A 229 0.10 2.63 -15.85
C THR A 229 1.11 2.44 -16.97
N ILE A 230 0.71 1.69 -18.00
CA ILE A 230 1.47 1.62 -19.25
C ILE A 230 1.73 3.00 -19.89
N LEU A 231 0.82 3.97 -19.73
CA LEU A 231 1.03 5.33 -20.19
C LEU A 231 2.05 6.06 -19.32
N GLY A 232 2.10 5.79 -18.02
CA GLY A 232 3.13 6.28 -17.11
C GLY A 232 4.52 5.74 -17.48
N TYR A 233 4.61 4.45 -17.84
CA TYR A 233 5.85 3.86 -18.36
C TYR A 233 6.31 4.59 -19.62
N PHE A 234 5.44 4.79 -20.62
CA PHE A 234 5.84 5.51 -21.84
C PHE A 234 6.14 6.98 -21.59
N ALA A 235 5.42 7.64 -20.68
CA ALA A 235 5.72 9.01 -20.28
C ALA A 235 7.13 9.11 -19.70
N HIS A 236 7.53 8.17 -18.84
CA HIS A 236 8.87 8.11 -18.26
C HIS A 236 10.00 7.98 -19.30
N GLN A 237 9.74 7.34 -20.43
CA GLN A 237 10.73 7.19 -21.51
C GLN A 237 10.87 8.45 -22.37
N MET A 238 10.05 9.49 -22.16
CA MET A 238 10.11 10.70 -22.96
C MET A 238 11.40 11.50 -22.66
N PRO A 239 11.91 12.28 -23.63
CA PRO A 239 13.08 13.11 -23.39
C PRO A 239 12.81 14.12 -22.26
N HIS A 240 13.84 14.45 -21.48
CA HIS A 240 13.73 15.38 -20.34
C HIS A 240 13.04 16.73 -20.69
N ALA A 241 13.16 17.23 -21.92
CA ALA A 241 12.43 18.43 -22.36
C ALA A 241 10.89 18.30 -22.26
N TRP A 242 10.36 17.10 -22.45
CA TRP A 242 8.95 16.78 -22.22
C TRP A 242 8.60 16.90 -20.73
N HIS A 243 9.41 16.29 -19.86
CA HIS A 243 9.27 16.34 -18.40
C HIS A 243 9.28 17.78 -17.85
N VAL A 244 10.18 18.64 -18.36
CA VAL A 244 10.18 20.07 -18.03
C VAL A 244 8.83 20.72 -18.36
N GLY A 245 8.25 20.40 -19.52
CA GLY A 245 6.94 20.88 -19.93
C GLY A 245 5.81 20.42 -19.01
N GLU A 246 5.86 19.18 -18.53
CA GLU A 246 4.89 18.62 -17.58
C GLU A 246 4.99 19.28 -16.19
N ILE A 247 6.20 19.58 -15.73
CA ILE A 247 6.42 20.34 -14.49
C ILE A 247 5.90 21.78 -14.63
N ALA A 248 6.14 22.42 -15.78
CA ALA A 248 5.59 23.74 -16.07
C ALA A 248 4.06 23.72 -16.11
N LEU A 249 3.44 22.70 -16.71
CA LEU A 249 1.99 22.50 -16.67
C LEU A 249 1.48 22.31 -15.23
N THR A 250 2.21 21.55 -14.41
CA THR A 250 1.89 21.32 -13.00
C THR A 250 1.83 22.65 -12.25
N PHE A 251 2.87 23.47 -12.32
CA PHE A 251 2.87 24.80 -11.70
C PHE A 251 1.82 25.74 -12.30
N ALA A 252 1.57 25.67 -13.61
CA ALA A 252 0.51 26.47 -14.24
C ALA A 252 -0.88 26.09 -13.72
N ALA A 253 -1.15 24.79 -13.53
CA ALA A 253 -2.42 24.29 -13.04
C ALA A 253 -2.59 24.45 -11.52
N GLU A 254 -1.52 24.38 -10.74
CA GLU A 254 -1.59 24.44 -9.28
C GLU A 254 -1.41 25.87 -8.74
N LEU A 255 -0.59 26.73 -9.37
CA LEU A 255 -0.34 28.09 -8.87
C LEU A 255 -1.04 29.17 -9.71
N LEU A 256 -0.93 29.11 -11.03
CA LEU A 256 -1.47 30.16 -11.91
C LEU A 256 -2.99 30.03 -12.11
N ALA A 257 -3.50 28.83 -12.38
CA ALA A 257 -4.91 28.57 -12.61
C ALA A 257 -5.83 29.02 -11.46
N PRO A 258 -5.56 28.77 -10.16
CA PRO A 258 -6.44 29.26 -9.10
C PRO A 258 -6.45 30.79 -9.00
N LEU A 259 -5.33 31.47 -9.28
CA LEU A 259 -5.28 32.94 -9.36
C LEU A 259 -6.06 33.48 -10.57
N LEU A 260 -5.96 32.81 -11.72
CA LEU A 260 -6.77 33.14 -12.90
C LEU A 260 -8.26 32.90 -12.67
N ALA A 261 -8.62 31.86 -11.92
CA ALA A 261 -10.00 31.59 -11.55
C ALA A 261 -10.57 32.72 -10.66
N LEU A 262 -9.77 33.21 -9.72
CA LEU A 262 -10.15 34.26 -8.77
C LEU A 262 -10.20 35.66 -9.42
N PHE A 263 -9.16 36.02 -10.17
CA PHE A 263 -8.95 37.39 -10.67
C PHE A 263 -9.17 37.56 -12.18
N GLY A 264 -9.27 36.48 -12.95
CA GLY A 264 -9.40 36.52 -14.42
C GLY A 264 -10.85 36.54 -14.94
N GLY A 265 -11.84 36.59 -14.06
CA GLY A 265 -13.26 36.54 -14.44
C GLY A 265 -13.63 35.25 -15.19
N ARG A 266 -14.67 35.28 -16.04
CA ARG A 266 -15.12 34.08 -16.77
C ARG A 266 -14.07 33.52 -17.74
N ARG A 267 -13.24 34.36 -18.37
CA ARG A 267 -12.15 33.90 -19.25
C ARG A 267 -11.07 33.17 -18.45
N GLY A 268 -10.64 33.76 -17.33
CA GLY A 268 -9.69 33.11 -16.41
C GLY A 268 -10.20 31.78 -15.87
N ARG A 269 -11.49 31.68 -15.51
CA ARG A 269 -12.10 30.42 -15.07
C ARG A 269 -12.11 29.33 -16.16
N TRP A 270 -12.29 29.67 -17.44
CA TRP A 270 -12.16 28.71 -18.54
C TRP A 270 -10.72 28.20 -18.70
N ILE A 271 -9.74 29.10 -18.63
CA ILE A 271 -8.31 28.74 -18.71
C ILE A 271 -7.94 27.85 -17.51
N ALA A 272 -8.35 28.24 -16.31
CA ALA A 272 -8.12 27.48 -15.10
C ALA A 272 -8.73 26.07 -15.17
N LEU A 273 -9.97 25.95 -15.67
CA LEU A 273 -10.62 24.66 -15.87
C LEU A 273 -9.85 23.79 -16.87
N ALA A 274 -9.36 24.37 -17.97
CA ALA A 274 -8.58 23.63 -18.96
C ALA A 274 -7.27 23.12 -18.38
N LEU A 275 -6.47 24.00 -17.76
CA LEU A 275 -5.19 23.62 -17.13
C LEU A 275 -5.39 22.55 -16.06
N TRP A 276 -6.36 22.77 -15.16
CA TRP A 276 -6.69 21.81 -14.11
C TRP A 276 -7.13 20.47 -14.67
N SER A 277 -8.06 20.47 -15.63
CA SER A 277 -8.59 19.21 -16.19
C SER A 277 -7.51 18.44 -16.94
N THR A 278 -6.66 19.13 -17.72
CA THR A 278 -5.55 18.50 -18.43
C THR A 278 -4.57 17.85 -17.44
N LEU A 279 -4.17 18.57 -16.38
CA LEU A 279 -3.28 18.01 -15.35
C LEU A 279 -3.93 16.79 -14.68
N GLN A 280 -5.17 16.91 -14.22
CA GLN A 280 -5.84 15.84 -13.48
C GLN A 280 -6.10 14.61 -14.36
N ILE A 281 -6.43 14.78 -15.64
CA ILE A 281 -6.56 13.68 -16.61
C ILE A 281 -5.20 13.04 -16.86
N GLY A 282 -4.15 13.83 -17.05
CA GLY A 282 -2.78 13.33 -17.22
C GLY A 282 -2.37 12.44 -16.05
N ILE A 283 -2.45 12.96 -14.83
CA ILE A 283 -2.15 12.22 -13.59
C ILE A 283 -3.00 10.95 -13.48
N GLN A 284 -4.30 11.03 -13.79
CA GLN A 284 -5.19 9.87 -13.72
C GLN A 284 -4.78 8.78 -14.71
N LEU A 285 -4.37 9.17 -15.92
CA LEU A 285 -3.98 8.27 -17.00
C LEU A 285 -2.60 7.67 -16.81
N THR A 286 -1.66 8.37 -16.17
CA THR A 286 -0.27 7.92 -16.01
C THR A 286 -0.02 7.22 -14.68
N CYS A 287 -0.52 7.78 -13.58
CA CYS A 287 -0.19 7.35 -12.21
C CYS A 287 -1.35 6.72 -11.43
N ASN A 288 -2.60 6.81 -11.93
CA ASN A 288 -3.72 5.96 -11.50
C ASN A 288 -4.13 6.06 -10.02
N PHE A 289 -4.25 7.28 -9.49
CA PHE A 289 -4.51 7.60 -8.07
C PHE A 289 -5.95 7.42 -7.57
N GLY A 290 -6.57 6.30 -7.92
CA GLY A 290 -7.94 5.98 -7.49
C GLY A 290 -8.93 7.12 -7.76
N TRP A 291 -9.78 7.45 -6.78
CA TRP A 291 -10.86 8.43 -6.96
C TRP A 291 -10.41 9.88 -6.73
N LEU A 292 -9.20 10.14 -6.22
CA LEU A 292 -8.77 11.48 -5.83
C LEU A 292 -8.80 12.45 -7.03
N ASN A 293 -8.16 12.08 -8.13
CA ASN A 293 -8.16 12.90 -9.35
C ASN A 293 -9.54 12.95 -10.02
N THR A 294 -10.33 11.88 -9.91
CA THR A 294 -11.74 11.86 -10.35
C THR A 294 -12.58 12.88 -9.57
N ALA A 295 -12.39 12.98 -8.25
CA ALA A 295 -13.03 13.99 -7.42
C ALA A 295 -12.52 15.40 -7.74
N SER A 296 -11.22 15.56 -7.97
CA SER A 296 -10.61 16.83 -8.40
C SER A 296 -11.20 17.35 -9.72
N LEU A 297 -11.40 16.47 -10.72
CA LEU A 297 -12.08 16.81 -11.97
C LEU A 297 -13.52 17.28 -11.73
N ALA A 298 -14.25 16.57 -10.87
CA ALA A 298 -15.60 16.95 -10.48
C ALA A 298 -15.64 18.33 -9.81
N LEU A 299 -14.71 18.61 -8.89
CA LEU A 299 -14.60 19.91 -8.23
C LEU A 299 -14.26 21.03 -9.22
N GLY A 300 -13.49 20.75 -10.27
CA GLY A 300 -13.21 21.71 -11.36
C GLY A 300 -14.47 22.31 -11.98
N LEU A 301 -15.59 21.57 -12.01
CA LEU A 301 -16.88 22.07 -12.50
C LEU A 301 -17.42 23.27 -11.68
N LEU A 302 -16.95 23.46 -10.44
CA LEU A 302 -17.28 24.63 -9.61
C LEU A 302 -16.75 25.95 -10.20
N LEU A 303 -15.76 25.90 -11.10
CA LEU A 303 -15.29 27.07 -11.84
C LEU A 303 -16.35 27.59 -12.82
N LEU A 304 -17.33 26.77 -13.21
CA LEU A 304 -18.39 27.15 -14.13
C LEU A 304 -19.53 27.86 -13.41
N ASP A 305 -20.22 28.73 -14.15
CA ASP A 305 -21.55 29.23 -13.80
C ASP A 305 -22.53 28.90 -14.95
N ASP A 306 -23.84 29.02 -14.71
CA ASP A 306 -24.84 28.65 -15.73
C ASP A 306 -24.67 29.46 -17.02
N GLN A 307 -24.22 30.71 -16.94
CA GLN A 307 -24.00 31.56 -18.12
C GLN A 307 -22.82 31.07 -18.96
N MET A 308 -21.75 30.61 -18.32
CA MET A 308 -20.62 29.96 -19.00
C MET A 308 -21.10 28.70 -19.74
N LEU A 309 -21.87 27.83 -19.08
CA LEU A 309 -22.39 26.60 -19.69
C LEU A 309 -23.33 26.90 -20.87
N ILE A 310 -24.28 27.82 -20.70
CA ILE A 310 -25.17 28.29 -21.76
C ILE A 310 -24.37 28.83 -22.95
N SER A 311 -23.32 29.62 -22.68
CA SER A 311 -22.47 30.19 -23.71
C SER A 311 -21.71 29.11 -24.50
N ALA A 312 -21.26 28.05 -23.84
CA ALA A 312 -20.55 26.92 -24.44
C ALA A 312 -21.49 26.06 -25.28
N ILE A 313 -22.65 25.67 -24.75
CA ILE A 313 -23.65 24.84 -25.44
C ILE A 313 -24.21 25.56 -26.66
N ARG A 314 -24.36 26.89 -26.60
CA ARG A 314 -24.74 27.70 -27.76
C ARG A 314 -23.73 27.57 -28.91
N ARG A 315 -22.42 27.45 -28.62
CA ARG A 315 -21.39 27.23 -29.65
C ARG A 315 -21.52 25.84 -30.30
N LEU A 316 -22.01 24.85 -29.56
CA LEU A 316 -22.31 23.50 -30.04
C LEU A 316 -23.64 23.41 -30.84
N ARG A 317 -24.33 24.54 -31.05
CA ARG A 317 -25.60 24.64 -31.82
C ARG A 317 -26.78 23.83 -31.25
N TRP A 318 -26.77 23.49 -29.96
CA TRP A 318 -27.88 22.78 -29.29
C TRP A 318 -28.96 23.75 -28.77
N SER A 319 -29.70 24.39 -29.69
CA SER A 319 -30.66 25.47 -29.38
C SER A 319 -31.76 25.06 -28.39
N ARG A 320 -32.31 23.84 -28.50
CA ARG A 320 -33.33 23.33 -27.57
C ARG A 320 -32.83 23.25 -26.13
N LEU A 321 -31.58 22.80 -25.92
CA LEU A 321 -30.99 22.71 -24.60
C LEU A 321 -30.69 24.10 -24.02
N VAL A 322 -30.22 25.04 -24.83
CA VAL A 322 -30.01 26.43 -24.42
C VAL A 322 -31.30 27.05 -23.88
N GLU A 323 -32.42 26.85 -24.58
CA GLU A 323 -33.72 27.37 -24.15
C GLU A 323 -34.20 26.70 -22.85
N ALA A 324 -34.05 25.37 -22.75
CA ALA A 324 -34.34 24.64 -21.51
C ALA A 324 -33.49 25.14 -20.32
N MET A 325 -32.22 25.45 -20.52
CA MET A 325 -31.37 26.00 -19.45
C MET A 325 -31.77 27.42 -19.07
N ARG A 326 -32.04 28.29 -20.05
CA ARG A 326 -32.45 29.68 -19.81
C ARG A 326 -33.76 29.75 -19.05
N THR A 327 -34.74 28.93 -19.42
CA THR A 327 -36.03 28.86 -18.70
C THR A 327 -35.87 28.41 -17.26
N GLN A 328 -34.95 27.49 -16.96
CA GLN A 328 -34.65 27.08 -15.58
C GLN A 328 -33.92 28.16 -14.79
N VAL A 329 -32.95 28.84 -15.40
CA VAL A 329 -32.24 29.97 -14.78
C VAL A 329 -33.20 31.14 -14.52
N ALA A 330 -34.15 31.38 -15.41
CA ALA A 330 -35.19 32.40 -15.21
C ALA A 330 -36.13 32.09 -14.03
N ARG A 331 -36.26 30.82 -13.63
CA ARG A 331 -37.04 30.39 -12.45
C ARG A 331 -36.27 30.53 -11.13
N VAL A 332 -35.01 30.99 -11.16
CA VAL A 332 -34.21 31.19 -9.95
C VAL A 332 -34.86 32.25 -9.08
N THR A 333 -35.34 31.83 -7.92
CA THR A 333 -35.81 32.74 -6.88
C THR A 333 -34.64 33.16 -6.00
N ALA A 334 -34.73 34.35 -5.41
CA ALA A 334 -33.85 34.74 -4.32
C ALA A 334 -33.88 33.64 -3.24
N PRO A 335 -32.74 33.32 -2.59
CA PRO A 335 -32.72 32.29 -1.56
C PRO A 335 -33.75 32.62 -0.48
N ALA A 336 -34.59 31.65 -0.12
CA ALA A 336 -35.54 31.82 0.98
C ALA A 336 -34.82 32.37 2.22
N SER A 337 -35.40 33.41 2.83
CA SER A 337 -34.82 34.07 3.99
C SER A 337 -34.74 33.07 5.13
N LEU A 338 -33.51 32.74 5.55
CA LEU A 338 -33.32 32.10 6.85
C LEU A 338 -33.69 33.11 7.92
N ALA A 339 -34.29 32.61 9.01
CA ALA A 339 -34.36 33.33 10.27
C ALA A 339 -32.99 33.96 10.58
N PRO A 340 -32.94 35.20 11.09
CA PRO A 340 -31.68 35.91 11.33
C PRO A 340 -30.65 35.09 12.12
N THR A 341 -31.11 34.36 13.14
CA THR A 341 -30.29 33.45 13.96
C THR A 341 -29.64 32.34 13.14
N ARG A 342 -30.41 31.63 12.30
CA ARG A 342 -29.89 30.56 11.42
C ARG A 342 -28.94 31.09 10.36
N ARG A 343 -29.17 32.31 9.87
CA ARG A 343 -28.27 32.99 8.93
C ARG A 343 -26.94 33.35 9.57
N GLY A 344 -26.99 33.95 10.77
CA GLY A 344 -25.82 34.27 11.57
C GLY A 344 -25.01 33.02 11.92
N GLY A 345 -25.68 31.94 12.36
CA GLY A 345 -25.04 30.67 12.68
C GLY A 345 -24.32 30.04 11.48
N LEU A 346 -24.96 29.97 10.31
CA LEU A 346 -24.30 29.46 9.10
C LEU A 346 -23.09 30.30 8.70
N GLY A 347 -23.21 31.63 8.77
CA GLY A 347 -22.11 32.55 8.48
C GLY A 347 -20.94 32.34 9.44
N LEU A 348 -21.22 32.24 10.74
CA LEU A 348 -20.22 31.98 11.77
C LEU A 348 -19.46 30.68 11.49
N VAL A 349 -20.17 29.57 11.29
CA VAL A 349 -19.54 28.25 11.04
C VAL A 349 -18.63 28.27 9.81
N LEU A 350 -19.10 28.83 8.69
CA LEU A 350 -18.33 28.85 7.45
C LEU A 350 -17.13 29.81 7.51
N TRP A 351 -17.27 30.97 8.17
CA TRP A 351 -16.13 31.88 8.35
C TRP A 351 -15.12 31.37 9.37
N THR A 352 -15.57 30.67 10.43
CA THR A 352 -14.66 29.96 11.35
C THR A 352 -13.91 28.87 10.61
N HIS A 353 -14.60 28.05 9.80
CA HIS A 353 -13.95 27.06 8.93
C HIS A 353 -12.90 27.74 8.05
N PHE A 354 -13.28 28.78 7.30
CA PHE A 354 -12.35 29.53 6.47
C PHE A 354 -11.11 30.01 7.24
N ALA A 355 -11.28 30.64 8.41
CA ALA A 355 -10.17 31.09 9.25
C ALA A 355 -9.27 29.91 9.69
N VAL A 356 -9.86 28.79 10.10
CA VAL A 356 -9.11 27.58 10.47
C VAL A 356 -8.34 27.02 9.28
N THR A 357 -8.90 27.08 8.07
CA THR A 357 -8.18 26.60 6.87
C THR A 357 -6.98 27.46 6.52
N ILE A 358 -7.07 28.79 6.68
CA ILE A 358 -5.93 29.71 6.52
C ILE A 358 -4.84 29.42 7.55
N ILE A 359 -5.24 29.12 8.78
CA ILE A 359 -4.34 28.77 9.87
C ILE A 359 -3.67 27.41 9.63
N ALA A 360 -4.45 26.40 9.24
CA ALA A 360 -3.94 25.07 8.91
C ALA A 360 -2.94 25.14 7.76
N PHE A 361 -3.27 25.91 6.72
CA PHE A 361 -2.36 26.26 5.63
C PHE A 361 -1.06 26.87 6.13
N TRP A 362 -1.11 27.92 6.97
CA TRP A 362 0.09 28.54 7.54
C TRP A 362 0.96 27.53 8.30
N THR A 363 0.36 26.68 9.15
CA THR A 363 1.12 25.64 9.86
C THR A 363 1.75 24.60 8.93
N ALA A 364 1.07 24.21 7.84
CA ALA A 364 1.57 23.21 6.89
C ALA A 364 2.75 23.72 6.06
N THR A 365 2.87 25.02 5.86
CA THR A 365 3.99 25.67 5.14
C THR A 365 5.26 25.83 5.97
N THR A 366 5.33 25.27 7.18
CA THR A 366 6.48 25.37 8.13
C THR A 366 6.87 26.78 8.54
N LEU A 367 6.04 27.78 8.24
CA LEU A 367 6.23 29.15 8.70
C LEU A 367 6.01 29.20 10.22
N PRO A 368 6.97 29.72 11.01
CA PRO A 368 6.87 29.73 12.46
C PRO A 368 5.65 30.55 12.89
N MET A 369 4.75 29.92 13.66
CA MET A 369 3.62 30.59 14.29
C MET A 369 4.00 30.97 15.72
N HIS A 370 3.60 32.17 16.16
CA HIS A 370 3.91 32.60 17.52
C HIS A 370 3.24 31.65 18.54
N PRO A 371 3.95 31.13 19.55
CA PRO A 371 3.43 30.10 20.47
C PRO A 371 2.14 30.49 21.23
N ALA A 372 1.92 31.80 21.44
CA ALA A 372 0.67 32.30 22.02
C ALA A 372 -0.53 32.14 21.06
N VAL A 373 -0.30 32.29 19.75
CA VAL A 373 -1.34 32.08 18.73
C VAL A 373 -1.66 30.59 18.64
N GLU A 374 -0.64 29.74 18.55
CA GLU A 374 -0.76 28.27 18.51
C GLU A 374 -1.65 27.74 19.66
N ARG A 375 -1.40 28.17 20.91
CA ARG A 375 -2.19 27.76 22.08
C ARG A 375 -3.67 28.13 21.98
N VAL A 376 -4.01 29.28 21.41
CA VAL A 376 -5.40 29.75 21.28
C VAL A 376 -6.13 29.01 20.16
N ILE A 377 -5.46 28.75 19.05
CA ILE A 377 -6.08 28.14 17.86
C ILE A 377 -6.14 26.62 17.94
N HIS A 378 -5.23 25.99 18.68
CA HIS A 378 -5.04 24.54 18.71
C HIS A 378 -6.33 23.77 19.04
N PRO A 379 -7.15 24.14 20.05
CA PRO A 379 -8.40 23.43 20.34
C PRO A 379 -9.39 23.50 19.17
N VAL A 380 -9.49 24.66 18.51
CA VAL A 380 -10.38 24.87 17.37
C VAL A 380 -9.88 24.08 16.16
N LYS A 381 -8.59 24.14 15.86
CA LYS A 381 -7.95 23.36 14.79
C LYS A 381 -8.19 21.87 15.00
N GLN A 382 -7.93 21.36 16.22
CA GLN A 382 -8.18 19.96 16.59
C GLN A 382 -9.63 19.54 16.34
N SER A 383 -10.60 20.39 16.70
CA SER A 383 -12.02 20.11 16.49
C SER A 383 -12.36 19.87 15.02
N PHE A 384 -11.82 20.69 14.11
CA PHE A 384 -12.05 20.52 12.67
C PHE A 384 -11.24 19.37 12.09
N THR A 385 -10.01 19.13 12.58
CA THR A 385 -9.20 18.01 12.11
C THR A 385 -9.81 16.67 12.51
N SER A 386 -10.42 16.52 13.69
CA SER A 386 -11.01 15.24 14.15
C SER A 386 -12.18 14.76 13.29
N ILE A 387 -12.90 15.69 12.65
CA ILE A 387 -13.99 15.35 11.72
C ILE A 387 -13.56 15.41 10.25
N GLY A 388 -12.26 15.57 9.97
CA GLY A 388 -11.71 15.68 8.61
C GLY A 388 -12.17 16.92 7.86
N ALA A 389 -12.49 18.02 8.56
CA ALA A 389 -13.03 19.24 7.99
C ALA A 389 -11.98 20.35 7.77
N ALA A 390 -10.73 20.18 8.21
CA ALA A 390 -9.66 21.11 7.91
C ALA A 390 -8.36 20.32 7.68
N ASN A 391 -7.93 20.26 6.42
CA ASN A 391 -6.84 19.40 5.96
C ASN A 391 -5.82 20.21 5.15
N ALA A 392 -4.56 19.79 5.18
CA ALA A 392 -3.50 20.31 4.33
C ALA A 392 -3.24 19.32 3.17
N PHE A 393 -3.12 19.83 1.95
CA PHE A 393 -2.90 19.00 0.75
C PHE A 393 -1.47 19.14 0.25
N MET A 394 -0.63 18.16 0.60
CA MET A 394 0.83 18.17 0.32
C MET A 394 1.27 17.04 -0.62
N LEU A 395 0.36 16.56 -1.46
CA LEU A 395 0.59 15.41 -2.35
C LEU A 395 1.79 15.67 -3.28
N TYR A 396 2.74 14.71 -3.32
CA TYR A 396 3.97 14.76 -4.11
C TYR A 396 4.83 16.01 -3.91
N SER A 397 4.68 16.67 -2.76
CA SER A 397 5.60 17.73 -2.35
C SER A 397 7.01 17.21 -2.09
N ARG A 398 7.12 15.96 -1.64
CA ARG A 398 8.35 15.16 -1.61
C ARG A 398 8.14 13.93 -2.47
N LEU A 399 9.20 13.50 -3.15
CA LEU A 399 9.15 12.32 -4.00
C LEU A 399 9.99 11.22 -3.35
N ASP A 400 9.52 9.99 -3.44
CA ASP A 400 10.33 8.86 -3.01
C ASP A 400 11.58 8.77 -3.91
N PRO A 401 12.72 8.31 -3.37
CA PRO A 401 13.92 8.12 -4.16
C PRO A 401 13.78 6.96 -5.13
N PHE A 402 12.93 5.97 -4.82
CA PHE A 402 12.65 4.80 -5.64
C PHE A 402 11.35 4.09 -5.23
N HIS A 403 10.89 3.15 -6.06
CA HIS A 403 9.70 2.35 -5.78
C HIS A 403 10.04 1.11 -4.94
N PHE A 404 9.73 1.15 -3.64
CA PHE A 404 9.96 0.02 -2.72
C PHE A 404 8.72 -0.87 -2.61
N VAL A 405 8.92 -2.20 -2.69
CA VAL A 405 7.87 -3.20 -2.47
C VAL A 405 8.38 -4.29 -1.53
N ALA A 406 7.65 -4.50 -0.43
CA ALA A 406 7.81 -5.69 0.41
C ALA A 406 6.75 -6.73 0.01
N GLU A 407 7.20 -7.90 -0.40
CA GLU A 407 6.35 -8.99 -0.90
C GLU A 407 6.15 -10.06 0.18
N PHE A 408 5.11 -10.89 0.06
CA PHE A 408 4.92 -12.06 0.91
C PHE A 408 5.20 -13.33 0.11
N VAL A 409 6.15 -14.15 0.56
CA VAL A 409 6.46 -15.44 -0.07
C VAL A 409 6.32 -16.56 0.95
N GLY A 410 5.52 -17.56 0.62
CA GLY A 410 5.27 -18.71 1.49
C GLY A 410 6.06 -19.95 1.06
N SER A 411 6.20 -20.92 1.95
CA SER A 411 6.73 -22.26 1.68
C SER A 411 6.01 -23.34 2.49
N ASN A 412 5.97 -24.55 1.93
CA ASN A 412 5.37 -25.76 2.51
C ASN A 412 6.29 -26.99 2.46
N ASP A 413 7.57 -26.75 2.14
CA ASP A 413 8.63 -27.75 1.92
C ASP A 413 9.93 -27.33 2.61
N GLY A 414 9.82 -26.76 3.81
CA GLY A 414 10.99 -26.35 4.59
C GLY A 414 11.79 -25.21 3.97
N GLY A 415 11.19 -24.40 3.11
CA GLY A 415 11.87 -23.28 2.46
C GLY A 415 12.74 -23.68 1.27
N VAL A 416 12.53 -24.87 0.70
CA VAL A 416 13.17 -25.28 -0.57
C VAL A 416 12.56 -24.52 -1.74
N THR A 417 11.23 -24.40 -1.78
CA THR A 417 10.52 -23.56 -2.76
C THR A 417 9.73 -22.45 -2.08
N TRP A 418 9.88 -21.24 -2.63
CA TRP A 418 9.18 -20.04 -2.16
C TRP A 418 8.20 -19.56 -3.23
N ARG A 419 6.93 -19.42 -2.87
CA ARG A 419 5.87 -19.00 -3.79
C ARG A 419 5.30 -17.65 -3.36
N PRO A 420 5.27 -16.64 -4.25
CA PRO A 420 4.76 -15.32 -3.91
C PRO A 420 3.23 -15.30 -3.87
N TYR A 421 2.69 -14.62 -2.86
CA TYR A 421 1.34 -14.10 -2.90
C TYR A 421 1.32 -12.90 -3.83
N GLU A 422 0.67 -13.05 -4.99
CA GLU A 422 0.71 -11.99 -5.99
C GLU A 422 -0.19 -10.82 -5.61
N PHE A 423 0.34 -9.60 -5.60
CA PHE A 423 -0.46 -8.39 -5.52
C PHE A 423 -1.33 -8.22 -6.77
N ARG A 424 -2.51 -7.65 -6.59
CA ARG A 424 -3.49 -7.42 -7.65
C ARG A 424 -3.25 -6.12 -8.41
N TYR A 425 -2.83 -5.07 -7.70
CA TYR A 425 -2.76 -3.72 -8.24
C TYR A 425 -1.35 -3.16 -8.26
N PHE A 426 -0.40 -3.77 -7.55
CA PHE A 426 0.95 -3.23 -7.37
C PHE A 426 2.01 -3.93 -8.23
N PRO A 427 3.14 -3.27 -8.53
CA PRO A 427 4.26 -3.89 -9.24
C PRO A 427 4.80 -5.12 -8.48
N GLN A 428 5.02 -6.21 -9.22
CA GLN A 428 5.63 -7.43 -8.66
C GLN A 428 6.18 -8.33 -9.77
N ALA A 429 5.36 -8.61 -10.79
CA ALA A 429 5.81 -9.33 -11.98
C ALA A 429 6.56 -8.39 -12.92
N LEU A 430 7.72 -8.83 -13.42
CA LEU A 430 8.63 -7.98 -14.20
C LEU A 430 8.09 -7.59 -15.57
N ASP A 431 7.16 -8.39 -16.10
CA ASP A 431 6.54 -8.28 -17.42
C ASP A 431 5.11 -7.73 -17.37
N ARG A 432 4.66 -7.26 -16.19
CA ARG A 432 3.29 -6.79 -15.99
C ARG A 432 3.26 -5.38 -15.40
N MET A 433 2.58 -4.47 -16.09
CA MET A 433 2.19 -3.19 -15.51
C MET A 433 0.97 -3.35 -14.60
N PRO A 434 0.87 -2.56 -13.51
CA PRO A 434 -0.36 -2.39 -12.75
C PRO A 434 -1.59 -2.15 -13.65
N PRO A 435 -2.74 -2.77 -13.34
CA PRO A 435 -3.99 -2.49 -14.05
C PRO A 435 -4.48 -1.07 -13.75
N PHE A 436 -5.29 -0.52 -14.65
CA PHE A 436 -5.98 0.75 -14.41
C PHE A 436 -7.02 0.56 -13.29
N ILE A 437 -6.80 1.16 -12.11
CA ILE A 437 -7.62 0.97 -10.91
C ILE A 437 -8.65 2.07 -10.73
N ALA A 438 -8.35 3.27 -11.24
CA ALA A 438 -9.18 4.42 -11.02
C ALA A 438 -10.59 4.23 -11.59
N PRO A 439 -11.63 4.67 -10.85
CA PRO A 439 -11.56 5.47 -9.63
C PRO A 439 -11.47 4.66 -8.32
N ARG A 440 -11.28 3.34 -8.35
CA ARG A 440 -11.14 2.54 -7.12
C ARG A 440 -9.83 2.87 -6.40
N PHE A 441 -9.86 2.93 -5.07
CA PHE A 441 -8.67 2.99 -4.22
C PHE A 441 -8.50 1.67 -3.44
N PRO A 442 -7.50 0.82 -3.75
CA PRO A 442 -7.29 -0.45 -3.07
C PRO A 442 -6.62 -0.22 -1.71
N ARG A 443 -7.42 -0.21 -0.63
CA ARG A 443 -6.94 0.26 0.68
C ARG A 443 -5.84 -0.63 1.23
N PHE A 444 -6.00 -1.95 1.07
CA PHE A 444 -5.01 -2.93 1.53
C PHE A 444 -3.61 -2.67 0.96
N GLU A 445 -3.44 -2.78 -0.36
CA GLU A 445 -2.12 -2.65 -1.00
C GLU A 445 -1.57 -1.22 -0.89
N ALA A 446 -2.43 -0.19 -1.00
CA ALA A 446 -2.00 1.20 -0.82
C ALA A 446 -1.48 1.47 0.60
N THR A 447 -2.14 0.92 1.63
CA THR A 447 -1.66 1.06 3.01
C THR A 447 -0.33 0.34 3.22
N LEU A 448 -0.15 -0.86 2.66
CA LEU A 448 1.13 -1.57 2.72
C LEU A 448 2.26 -0.73 2.12
N GLN A 449 2.08 -0.21 0.91
CA GLN A 449 3.11 0.61 0.27
C GLN A 449 3.40 1.91 1.01
N ILE A 450 2.37 2.64 1.47
CA ILE A 450 2.58 3.87 2.25
C ILE A 450 3.41 3.56 3.49
N GLN A 451 3.10 2.47 4.21
CA GLN A 451 3.85 2.09 5.40
C GLN A 451 5.27 1.63 5.09
N ALA A 452 5.47 0.97 3.95
CA ALA A 452 6.78 0.51 3.50
C ALA A 452 7.69 1.66 3.03
N ALA A 453 7.13 2.65 2.32
CA ALA A 453 7.89 3.80 1.81
C ALA A 453 8.23 4.84 2.90
N THR A 454 7.39 4.94 3.95
CA THR A 454 7.55 6.00 4.97
C THR A 454 8.28 5.56 6.24
N ARG A 455 8.66 4.28 6.37
CA ARG A 455 9.25 3.75 7.60
C ARG A 455 10.45 2.88 7.29
N ASP A 456 11.55 3.17 7.99
CA ASP A 456 12.78 2.38 7.95
C ASP A 456 12.65 1.01 8.63
N THR A 457 11.51 0.72 9.28
CA THR A 457 11.26 -0.54 10.00
C THR A 457 9.88 -1.10 9.68
N ALA A 458 9.79 -2.44 9.67
CA ALA A 458 8.54 -3.14 9.43
C ALA A 458 7.45 -2.77 10.44
N THR A 459 6.26 -2.54 9.91
CA THR A 459 5.07 -2.27 10.71
C THR A 459 4.41 -3.54 11.20
N THR A 460 3.58 -3.40 12.24
CA THR A 460 2.76 -4.50 12.75
C THR A 460 1.79 -5.05 11.71
N LEU A 461 1.42 -4.25 10.69
CA LEU A 461 0.51 -4.69 9.64
C LEU A 461 1.12 -5.81 8.79
N TYR A 462 2.40 -5.73 8.43
CA TYR A 462 3.07 -6.79 7.67
C TYR A 462 3.15 -8.10 8.46
N ALA A 463 3.40 -8.00 9.77
CA ALA A 463 3.36 -9.16 10.66
C ALA A 463 1.94 -9.75 10.73
N SER A 464 0.91 -8.92 10.88
CA SER A 464 -0.50 -9.37 10.86
C SER A 464 -0.86 -10.07 9.55
N VAL A 465 -0.45 -9.54 8.40
CA VAL A 465 -0.70 -10.18 7.10
C VAL A 465 -0.02 -11.55 7.05
N ALA A 466 1.27 -11.63 7.37
CA ALA A 466 1.99 -12.91 7.38
C ALA A 466 1.35 -13.93 8.33
N THR A 467 0.96 -13.52 9.55
CA THR A 467 0.24 -14.38 10.49
C THR A 467 -1.06 -14.91 9.90
N ARG A 468 -1.91 -14.05 9.32
CA ARG A 468 -3.19 -14.46 8.72
C ARG A 468 -3.02 -15.37 7.51
N LEU A 469 -1.93 -15.22 6.76
CA LEU A 469 -1.59 -16.10 5.65
C LEU A 469 -1.15 -17.49 6.13
N LEU A 470 -0.35 -17.58 7.20
CA LEU A 470 0.00 -18.85 7.87
C LEU A 470 -1.23 -19.55 8.44
N GLU A 471 -2.18 -18.80 9.00
CA GLU A 471 -3.46 -19.32 9.49
C GLU A 471 -4.41 -19.77 8.36
N GLY A 472 -4.11 -19.43 7.10
CA GLY A 472 -4.98 -19.76 5.96
C GLY A 472 -6.26 -18.94 5.91
N ASN A 473 -6.27 -17.71 6.45
CA ASN A 473 -7.46 -16.88 6.51
C ASN A 473 -8.02 -16.56 5.10
N PRO A 474 -9.24 -16.99 4.76
CA PRO A 474 -9.76 -16.88 3.40
C PRO A 474 -10.06 -15.44 2.99
N ASP A 475 -10.38 -14.56 3.93
CA ASP A 475 -10.69 -13.16 3.61
C ASP A 475 -9.41 -12.37 3.33
N VAL A 476 -8.33 -12.62 4.07
CA VAL A 476 -7.01 -12.03 3.77
C VAL A 476 -6.44 -12.58 2.47
N ILE A 477 -6.57 -13.88 2.20
CA ILE A 477 -6.09 -14.47 0.94
C ILE A 477 -6.80 -13.86 -0.27
N LYS A 478 -8.10 -13.53 -0.18
CA LYS A 478 -8.86 -12.87 -1.26
C LYS A 478 -8.37 -11.47 -1.61
N LEU A 479 -7.60 -10.82 -0.73
CA LEU A 479 -7.00 -9.51 -1.02
C LEU A 479 -5.91 -9.63 -2.09
N PHE A 480 -5.27 -10.79 -2.21
CA PHE A 480 -4.28 -11.08 -3.24
C PHE A 480 -4.92 -11.48 -4.57
N ALA A 481 -4.12 -11.50 -5.64
CA ALA A 481 -4.56 -11.91 -6.97
C ALA A 481 -4.82 -13.43 -7.06
N ARG A 482 -4.03 -14.24 -6.33
CA ARG A 482 -4.15 -15.70 -6.33
C ARG A 482 -3.70 -16.29 -5.00
N ASN A 483 -4.23 -17.47 -4.66
CA ASN A 483 -3.72 -18.29 -3.58
C ASN A 483 -2.66 -19.28 -4.12
N PRO A 484 -1.36 -19.12 -3.81
CA PRO A 484 -0.32 -20.07 -4.22
C PRO A 484 -0.35 -21.42 -3.46
N PHE A 485 -1.20 -21.53 -2.43
CA PHE A 485 -1.34 -22.66 -1.52
C PHE A 485 -2.81 -23.11 -1.40
N PRO A 486 -3.40 -23.67 -2.47
CA PRO A 486 -4.82 -24.05 -2.48
C PRO A 486 -5.15 -25.25 -1.57
N ASP A 487 -4.20 -26.17 -1.39
CA ASP A 487 -4.45 -27.43 -0.68
C ASP A 487 -4.30 -27.32 0.85
N ARG A 488 -3.31 -26.55 1.30
CA ARG A 488 -3.03 -26.26 2.72
C ARG A 488 -2.28 -24.94 2.85
N PRO A 489 -2.47 -24.14 3.91
CA PRO A 489 -1.74 -22.89 4.10
C PRO A 489 -0.22 -23.12 4.16
N PRO A 490 0.59 -22.08 3.91
CA PRO A 490 2.04 -22.16 4.08
C PRO A 490 2.42 -22.42 5.53
N GLN A 491 3.55 -23.08 5.74
CA GLN A 491 4.16 -23.29 7.05
C GLN A 491 5.20 -22.22 7.40
N LEU A 492 5.76 -21.59 6.38
CA LEU A 492 6.79 -20.56 6.48
C LEU A 492 6.38 -19.36 5.62
N ILE A 493 6.62 -18.14 6.12
CA ILE A 493 6.47 -16.90 5.33
C ILE A 493 7.69 -16.01 5.53
N ARG A 494 8.30 -15.64 4.41
CA ARG A 494 9.30 -14.56 4.31
C ARG A 494 8.68 -13.32 3.71
N THR A 495 9.31 -12.18 3.98
CA THR A 495 8.83 -10.89 3.51
C THR A 495 9.96 -10.12 2.83
N PRO A 496 10.41 -10.57 1.64
CA PRO A 496 11.54 -9.93 0.95
C PRO A 496 11.17 -8.52 0.49
N GLY A 497 12.10 -7.58 0.72
CA GLY A 497 12.05 -6.21 0.23
C GLY A 497 12.79 -6.06 -1.09
N TRP A 498 12.19 -5.30 -2.01
CA TRP A 498 12.71 -5.08 -3.35
C TRP A 498 12.66 -3.61 -3.74
N HIS A 499 13.68 -3.20 -4.46
CA HIS A 499 13.71 -1.95 -5.20
C HIS A 499 13.28 -2.22 -6.64
N TYR A 500 12.22 -1.57 -7.11
CA TYR A 500 11.72 -1.66 -8.47
C TYR A 500 12.08 -0.41 -9.28
N THR A 501 12.61 -0.63 -10.49
CA THR A 501 12.87 0.44 -11.47
C THR A 501 12.31 0.07 -12.84
N PHE A 502 11.95 1.07 -13.65
CA PHE A 502 11.56 0.83 -15.03
C PHE A 502 12.75 0.42 -15.88
N THR A 503 12.53 -0.53 -16.77
CA THR A 503 13.48 -0.84 -17.84
C THR A 503 13.37 0.18 -18.97
N ASP A 504 14.44 0.35 -19.74
CA ASP A 504 14.36 1.14 -20.97
C ASP A 504 13.45 0.47 -22.02
N TYR A 505 13.03 1.27 -23.01
CA TYR A 505 12.14 0.80 -24.08
C TYR A 505 12.74 -0.33 -24.93
N ALA A 506 14.08 -0.36 -25.09
CA ALA A 506 14.76 -1.41 -25.84
C ALA A 506 14.62 -2.77 -25.14
N THR A 507 14.86 -2.80 -23.84
CA THR A 507 14.70 -3.98 -22.97
C THR A 507 13.25 -4.47 -22.96
N TYR A 508 12.28 -3.55 -22.89
CA TYR A 508 10.87 -3.91 -23.00
C TYR A 508 10.54 -4.55 -24.35
N ARG A 509 11.03 -3.98 -25.45
CA ARG A 509 10.79 -4.51 -26.80
C ARG A 509 11.40 -5.90 -27.00
N ASP A 510 12.56 -6.15 -26.41
CA ASP A 510 13.32 -7.39 -26.62
C ASP A 510 12.88 -8.52 -25.67
N HIS A 511 12.49 -8.19 -24.43
CA HIS A 511 12.20 -9.18 -23.38
C HIS A 511 10.78 -9.12 -22.82
N GLY A 512 9.97 -8.12 -23.21
CA GLY A 512 8.62 -7.91 -22.67
C GLY A 512 8.60 -7.46 -21.21
N ARG A 513 9.73 -7.05 -20.64
CA ARG A 513 9.85 -6.63 -19.24
C ARG A 513 9.65 -5.12 -19.12
N PHE A 514 8.84 -4.71 -18.16
CA PHE A 514 8.67 -3.30 -17.76
C PHE A 514 9.55 -2.93 -16.57
N TRP A 515 9.92 -3.92 -15.75
CA TRP A 515 10.59 -3.70 -14.48
C TRP A 515 11.92 -4.44 -14.38
N HIS A 516 12.88 -3.76 -13.78
CA HIS A 516 14.04 -4.34 -13.12
C HIS A 516 13.76 -4.34 -11.61
N ARG A 517 14.32 -5.33 -10.89
CA ARG A 517 14.24 -5.34 -9.42
C ARG A 517 15.54 -5.78 -8.79
N GLU A 518 15.87 -5.15 -7.67
CA GLU A 518 17.03 -5.43 -6.84
C GLU A 518 16.59 -5.88 -5.44
N TYR A 519 17.19 -6.96 -4.92
CA TYR A 519 16.88 -7.49 -3.60
C TYR A 519 17.55 -6.66 -2.51
N LEU A 520 16.76 -6.14 -1.56
CA LEU A 520 17.26 -5.29 -0.48
C LEU A 520 17.38 -6.01 0.87
N GLY A 521 17.00 -7.28 0.95
CA GLY A 521 16.95 -8.04 2.20
C GLY A 521 15.53 -8.34 2.66
N GLU A 522 15.40 -8.92 3.86
CA GLU A 522 14.11 -9.19 4.47
C GLU A 522 13.55 -7.91 5.11
N TYR A 523 12.34 -7.52 4.74
CA TYR A 523 11.66 -6.36 5.34
C TYR A 523 11.29 -6.63 6.79
N GLN A 524 10.89 -7.88 7.10
CA GLN A 524 10.70 -8.38 8.46
C GLN A 524 11.26 -9.80 8.59
N PRO A 525 11.68 -10.22 9.80
CA PRO A 525 12.10 -11.60 10.05
C PRO A 525 11.04 -12.60 9.62
N MET A 526 11.49 -13.79 9.23
CA MET A 526 10.62 -14.88 8.81
C MET A 526 9.64 -15.28 9.92
N LEU A 527 8.40 -15.57 9.54
CA LEU A 527 7.40 -16.17 10.42
C LEU A 527 7.20 -17.63 10.04
N TYR A 528 6.92 -18.48 11.02
CA TYR A 528 6.68 -19.90 10.81
C TYR A 528 5.61 -20.44 11.75
N LEU A 529 5.01 -21.56 11.37
CA LEU A 529 4.09 -22.32 12.22
C LEU A 529 4.89 -23.30 13.09
N THR A 530 4.83 -23.13 14.40
CA THR A 530 5.40 -24.09 15.34
C THR A 530 4.62 -25.42 15.30
N PRO A 531 5.20 -26.53 15.78
CA PRO A 531 4.52 -27.83 15.81
C PRO A 531 3.19 -27.84 16.59
N ASP A 532 3.00 -26.94 17.55
CA ASP A 532 1.75 -26.73 18.29
C ASP A 532 0.74 -25.82 17.57
N GLY A 533 1.04 -25.40 16.33
CA GLY A 533 0.14 -24.61 15.49
C GLY A 533 0.14 -23.11 15.78
N ARG A 534 1.12 -22.60 16.53
CA ARG A 534 1.25 -21.17 16.82
C ARG A 534 2.17 -20.51 15.81
N VAL A 535 1.92 -19.22 15.55
CA VAL A 535 2.83 -18.43 14.70
C VAL A 535 3.98 -17.90 15.56
N ALA A 536 5.21 -18.21 15.16
CA ALA A 536 6.44 -17.71 15.75
C ALA A 536 7.22 -16.84 14.75
N ARG A 537 8.05 -15.94 15.27
CA ARG A 537 8.92 -15.06 14.48
C ARG A 537 10.35 -15.41 14.78
N VAL A 538 11.13 -15.65 13.73
CA VAL A 538 12.56 -15.93 13.82
C VAL A 538 13.30 -14.74 14.43
N GLY A 539 14.04 -14.99 15.51
CA GLY A 539 14.87 -14.01 16.21
C GLY A 539 16.38 -14.16 15.96
N SER A 540 16.85 -15.30 15.47
CA SER A 540 18.26 -15.59 15.21
C SER A 540 18.48 -16.52 14.03
N GLU A 541 19.72 -16.63 13.56
CA GLU A 541 20.10 -17.56 12.49
C GLU A 541 19.85 -19.02 12.89
N LEU A 542 20.17 -19.39 14.14
CA LEU A 542 19.85 -20.71 14.67
C LEU A 542 18.34 -20.99 14.69
N GLU A 543 17.51 -20.01 15.07
CA GLU A 543 16.06 -20.18 15.06
C GLU A 543 15.54 -20.32 13.62
N GLN A 544 16.12 -19.58 12.67
CA GLN A 544 15.80 -19.74 11.26
C GLN A 544 16.11 -21.17 10.79
N LEU A 545 17.31 -21.66 11.07
CA LEU A 545 17.73 -23.02 10.74
C LEU A 545 16.81 -24.06 11.37
N THR A 546 16.44 -23.86 12.64
CA THR A 546 15.51 -24.72 13.38
C THR A 546 14.13 -24.72 12.75
N ALA A 547 13.59 -23.57 12.38
CA ALA A 547 12.30 -23.46 11.70
C ALA A 547 12.31 -24.24 10.37
N LEU A 548 13.34 -24.05 9.54
CA LEU A 548 13.47 -24.81 8.28
C LEU A 548 13.57 -26.32 8.53
N ALA A 549 14.36 -26.73 9.53
CA ALA A 549 14.54 -28.14 9.88
C ALA A 549 13.26 -28.80 10.42
N LEU A 550 12.47 -28.07 11.23
CA LEU A 550 11.16 -28.51 11.73
C LEU A 550 10.18 -28.78 10.58
N HIS A 551 10.30 -28.03 9.49
CA HIS A 551 9.46 -28.13 8.29
C HIS A 551 10.09 -29.00 7.18
N ASP A 552 10.84 -30.03 7.57
CA ASP A 552 11.38 -31.08 6.69
C ASP A 552 12.47 -30.65 5.69
N ASN A 553 13.13 -29.52 5.90
CA ASN A 553 14.30 -29.17 5.09
C ASN A 553 15.50 -30.07 5.43
N ALA A 554 15.82 -31.02 4.56
CA ALA A 554 16.91 -31.97 4.75
C ALA A 554 18.29 -31.32 4.97
N ALA A 555 18.59 -30.23 4.26
CA ALA A 555 19.85 -29.50 4.42
C ALA A 555 19.91 -28.80 5.79
N ALA A 556 18.81 -28.17 6.20
CA ALA A 556 18.73 -27.54 7.51
C ALA A 556 18.81 -28.56 8.65
N GLN A 557 18.21 -29.74 8.50
CA GLN A 557 18.32 -30.84 9.46
C GLN A 557 19.75 -31.36 9.58
N ALA A 558 20.45 -31.54 8.45
CA ALA A 558 21.84 -31.98 8.45
C ALA A 558 22.76 -30.97 9.16
N GLU A 559 22.61 -29.68 8.81
CA GLU A 559 23.38 -28.58 9.40
C GLU A 559 23.08 -28.44 10.90
N LEU A 560 21.80 -28.44 11.29
CA LEU A 560 21.41 -28.34 12.70
C LEU A 560 21.95 -29.53 13.51
N GLY A 561 21.88 -30.74 12.94
CA GLY A 561 22.45 -31.94 13.53
C GLY A 561 23.96 -31.86 13.71
N PHE A 562 24.68 -31.33 12.71
CA PHE A 562 26.12 -31.09 12.81
C PHE A 562 26.46 -30.05 13.88
N ARG A 563 25.74 -28.93 13.94
CA ARG A 563 25.93 -27.90 14.98
C ARG A 563 25.74 -28.46 16.39
N TYR A 564 24.72 -29.30 16.62
CA TYR A 564 24.56 -30.01 17.90
C TYR A 564 25.67 -31.03 18.18
N LEU A 565 26.23 -31.67 17.14
CA LEU A 565 27.29 -32.68 17.30
C LEU A 565 28.63 -32.05 17.69
N SER A 566 28.97 -30.92 17.06
CA SER A 566 30.23 -30.20 17.27
C SER A 566 30.14 -29.23 18.45
N GLY A 567 28.99 -28.60 18.64
CA GLY A 567 28.81 -27.41 19.49
C GLY A 567 29.47 -26.17 18.87
N ASP A 568 28.90 -25.00 19.14
CA ASP A 568 29.44 -23.70 18.76
C ASP A 568 29.02 -22.60 19.76
N ALA A 569 29.16 -21.33 19.38
CA ALA A 569 28.86 -20.20 20.25
C ALA A 569 27.36 -20.06 20.62
N GLU A 570 26.44 -20.54 19.78
CA GLU A 570 25.00 -20.46 20.00
C GLU A 570 24.40 -21.79 20.45
N VAL A 571 25.05 -22.92 20.14
CA VAL A 571 24.56 -24.27 20.44
C VAL A 571 25.56 -25.03 21.30
N THR A 572 25.15 -25.42 22.51
CA THR A 572 25.92 -26.38 23.32
C THR A 572 25.87 -27.75 22.67
N ARG A 573 27.01 -28.45 22.62
CA ARG A 573 27.10 -29.82 22.11
C ARG A 573 26.07 -30.73 22.80
N ASP A 574 25.16 -31.29 22.02
CA ASP A 574 24.15 -32.27 22.43
C ASP A 574 24.08 -33.41 21.40
N PRO A 575 24.81 -34.51 21.64
CA PRO A 575 24.82 -35.65 20.73
C PRO A 575 23.45 -36.32 20.56
N THR A 576 22.53 -36.20 21.52
CA THR A 576 21.20 -36.81 21.41
C THR A 576 20.34 -36.01 20.42
N ALA A 577 20.36 -34.68 20.54
CA ALA A 577 19.71 -33.79 19.57
C ALA A 577 20.33 -33.91 18.18
N ALA A 578 21.66 -34.03 18.10
CA ALA A 578 22.36 -34.28 16.84
C ALA A 578 21.87 -35.55 16.15
N ALA A 579 21.78 -36.67 16.88
CA ALA A 579 21.32 -37.94 16.34
C ALA A 579 19.89 -37.83 15.80
N HIS A 580 19.01 -37.13 16.52
CA HIS A 580 17.64 -36.90 16.09
C HIS A 580 17.57 -36.20 14.72
N TRP A 581 18.28 -35.08 14.57
CA TRP A 581 18.25 -34.29 13.33
C TRP A 581 18.98 -34.97 12.17
N LEU A 582 20.14 -35.58 12.45
CA LEU A 582 20.91 -36.33 11.44
C LEU A 582 20.14 -37.56 10.96
N THR A 583 19.38 -38.25 11.82
CA THR A 583 18.50 -39.35 11.40
C THR A 583 17.47 -38.88 10.37
N ARG A 584 16.75 -37.78 10.66
CA ARG A 584 15.77 -37.24 9.72
C ARG A 584 16.40 -36.83 8.38
N ALA A 585 17.56 -36.17 8.42
CA ALA A 585 18.28 -35.80 7.20
C ALA A 585 18.81 -37.02 6.41
N ALA A 586 19.31 -38.04 7.12
CA ALA A 586 19.84 -39.27 6.54
C ALA A 586 18.75 -40.10 5.85
N GLU A 587 17.55 -40.16 6.44
CA GLU A 587 16.36 -40.78 5.86
C GLU A 587 15.89 -40.07 4.59
N GLN A 588 16.12 -38.75 4.49
CA GLN A 588 15.90 -37.96 3.28
C GLN A 588 17.03 -38.08 2.24
N GLY A 589 18.05 -38.91 2.49
CA GLY A 589 19.11 -39.20 1.54
C GLY A 589 20.31 -38.24 1.58
N MET A 590 20.47 -37.43 2.64
CA MET A 590 21.65 -36.56 2.78
C MET A 590 22.90 -37.38 3.12
N ALA A 591 23.83 -37.51 2.18
CA ALA A 591 25.03 -38.34 2.33
C ALA A 591 25.91 -37.93 3.52
N GLU A 592 26.07 -36.63 3.77
CA GLU A 592 26.83 -36.11 4.91
C GLU A 592 26.16 -36.48 6.24
N ALA A 593 24.83 -36.39 6.31
CA ALA A 593 24.08 -36.80 7.49
C ALA A 593 24.15 -38.31 7.73
N GLN A 594 24.08 -39.12 6.66
CA GLN A 594 24.27 -40.58 6.72
C GLN A 594 25.66 -40.95 7.25
N LEU A 595 26.71 -40.27 6.80
CA LEU A 595 28.07 -40.48 7.32
C LEU A 595 28.18 -40.09 8.80
N ASN A 596 27.68 -38.93 9.19
CA ASN A 596 27.72 -38.48 10.59
C ASN A 596 26.94 -39.43 11.50
N LEU A 597 25.74 -39.87 11.08
CA LEU A 597 24.95 -40.85 11.81
C LEU A 597 25.66 -42.20 11.92
N ALA A 598 26.35 -42.64 10.85
CA ALA A 598 27.17 -43.85 10.89
C ALA A 598 28.27 -43.77 11.95
N LEU A 599 28.99 -42.66 12.01
CA LEU A 599 30.03 -42.43 13.02
C LEU A 599 29.44 -42.41 14.44
N MET A 600 28.27 -41.80 14.63
CA MET A 600 27.58 -41.79 15.93
C MET A 600 27.18 -43.20 16.38
N HIS A 601 26.64 -44.04 15.49
CA HIS A 601 26.36 -45.45 15.80
C HIS A 601 27.63 -46.26 16.08
N ARG A 602 28.74 -45.97 15.38
CA ARG A 602 30.01 -46.67 15.60
C ARG A 602 30.61 -46.37 16.97
N HIS A 603 30.54 -45.11 17.42
CA HIS A 603 31.15 -44.65 18.67
C HIS A 603 30.20 -44.66 19.88
N GLY A 604 28.88 -44.68 19.64
CA GLY A 604 27.88 -44.57 20.70
C GLY A 604 27.67 -43.13 21.19
N ASP A 605 27.85 -42.13 20.32
CA ASP A 605 27.71 -40.71 20.65
C ASP A 605 26.23 -40.30 20.63
N GLY A 606 25.60 -40.13 21.79
CA GLY A 606 24.19 -39.71 21.89
C GLY A 606 23.15 -40.77 21.53
N ILE A 607 23.59 -41.90 20.97
CA ILE A 607 22.80 -43.09 20.65
C ILE A 607 23.56 -44.36 21.05
N PRO A 608 22.86 -45.48 21.32
CA PRO A 608 23.54 -46.74 21.61
C PRO A 608 24.48 -47.16 20.48
N ARG A 609 25.66 -47.66 20.86
CA ARG A 609 26.64 -48.19 19.90
C ARG A 609 26.05 -49.39 19.14
N ASP A 610 26.00 -49.28 17.82
CA ASP A 610 25.54 -50.31 16.90
C ASP A 610 26.41 -50.31 15.63
N PRO A 611 27.49 -51.12 15.59
CA PRO A 611 28.37 -51.20 14.44
C PRO A 611 27.67 -51.66 13.15
N ALA A 612 26.60 -52.46 13.26
CA ALA A 612 25.87 -52.94 12.08
C ALA A 612 25.07 -51.82 11.42
N GLN A 613 24.37 -50.99 12.21
CA GLN A 613 23.71 -49.78 11.70
C GLN A 613 24.72 -48.76 11.20
N ALA A 614 25.86 -48.61 11.87
CA ALA A 614 26.93 -47.75 11.39
C ALA A 614 27.40 -48.16 9.98
N LEU A 615 27.61 -49.47 9.75
CA LEU A 615 28.04 -49.96 8.46
C LEU A 615 26.98 -49.70 7.38
N ASP A 616 25.70 -49.95 7.68
CA ASP A 616 24.61 -49.71 6.72
C ASP A 616 24.49 -48.24 6.31
N TRP A 617 24.49 -47.31 7.27
CA TRP A 617 24.44 -45.87 6.97
C TRP A 617 25.68 -45.39 6.20
N CYS A 618 26.87 -45.90 6.54
CA CYS A 618 28.11 -45.59 5.84
C CYS A 618 28.10 -46.12 4.40
N GLU A 619 27.61 -47.35 4.18
CA GLU A 619 27.42 -47.93 2.85
C GLU A 619 26.47 -47.09 1.99
N ARG A 620 25.36 -46.60 2.54
CA ARG A 620 24.43 -45.70 1.83
C ARG A 620 25.12 -44.41 1.40
N ALA A 621 25.83 -43.75 2.32
CA ALA A 621 26.57 -42.52 2.03
C ALA A 621 27.68 -42.74 0.98
N ALA A 622 28.41 -43.85 1.07
CA ALA A 622 29.47 -44.20 0.14
C ALA A 622 28.95 -44.45 -1.29
N ARG A 623 27.76 -45.08 -1.41
CA ARG A 623 27.08 -45.29 -2.70
C ARG A 623 26.55 -44.00 -3.32
N LEU A 624 26.23 -42.98 -2.51
CA LEU A 624 25.93 -41.63 -2.98
C LEU A 624 27.18 -40.86 -3.43
N GLY A 625 28.37 -41.48 -3.37
CA GLY A 625 29.61 -40.92 -3.91
C GLY A 625 30.42 -40.10 -2.91
N LEU A 626 29.99 -39.97 -1.65
CA LEU A 626 30.70 -39.16 -0.66
C LEU A 626 32.07 -39.79 -0.34
N ALA A 627 33.16 -39.15 -0.79
CA ALA A 627 34.50 -39.70 -0.68
C ALA A 627 34.93 -39.98 0.77
N ALA A 628 34.54 -39.13 1.72
CA ALA A 628 34.78 -39.35 3.14
C ALA A 628 34.04 -40.60 3.67
N ALA A 629 32.83 -40.87 3.18
CA ALA A 629 32.09 -42.08 3.56
C ALA A 629 32.68 -43.34 2.94
N GLN A 630 33.16 -43.25 1.70
CA GLN A 630 33.87 -44.36 1.05
C GLN A 630 35.17 -44.72 1.81
N ASP A 631 35.92 -43.71 2.26
CA ASP A 631 37.09 -43.92 3.12
C ASP A 631 36.70 -44.58 4.46
N GLN A 632 35.71 -44.02 5.15
CA GLN A 632 35.23 -44.57 6.43
C GLN A 632 34.69 -46.00 6.29
N LEU A 633 34.01 -46.30 5.19
CA LEU A 633 33.54 -47.66 4.90
C LEU A 633 34.73 -48.63 4.75
N GLY A 634 35.79 -48.22 4.05
CA GLY A 634 37.03 -49.00 3.97
C GLY A 634 37.64 -49.27 5.34
N ILE A 635 37.68 -48.26 6.22
CA ILE A 635 38.17 -48.41 7.60
C ILE A 635 37.32 -49.41 8.39
N MET A 636 35.99 -49.32 8.30
CA MET A 636 35.06 -50.21 9.01
C MET A 636 35.15 -51.67 8.54
N LEU A 637 35.39 -51.89 7.24
CA LEU A 637 35.60 -53.22 6.67
C LEU A 637 36.94 -53.83 7.10
N LEU A 638 37.98 -53.01 7.30
CA LEU A 638 39.27 -53.47 7.84
C LEU A 638 39.22 -53.77 9.33
N SER A 639 38.45 -53.00 10.11
CA SER A 639 38.37 -53.21 11.56
C SER A 639 37.60 -54.48 11.93
N GLY A 640 36.68 -54.93 11.07
CA GLY A 640 35.86 -56.11 11.30
C GLY A 640 34.85 -55.95 12.44
N GLU A 641 34.56 -54.69 12.84
CA GLU A 641 33.70 -54.37 13.99
C GLU A 641 32.23 -54.76 13.78
N ALA A 642 31.74 -54.70 12.53
CA ALA A 642 30.34 -54.90 12.18
C ALA A 642 30.08 -56.23 11.46
N ARG A 643 31.07 -56.71 10.69
CA ARG A 643 31.07 -57.99 9.97
C ARG A 643 32.50 -58.49 9.81
N PRO A 644 32.74 -59.77 9.41
CA PRO A 644 34.08 -60.27 9.19
C PRO A 644 34.91 -59.36 8.29
N ARG A 645 36.19 -59.21 8.63
CA ARG A 645 37.13 -58.33 7.93
C ARG A 645 37.22 -58.67 6.44
N ASP A 646 37.11 -57.65 5.59
CA ASP A 646 37.24 -57.77 4.13
C ASP A 646 38.25 -56.75 3.58
N GLU A 647 39.49 -57.20 3.38
CA GLU A 647 40.58 -56.35 2.89
C GLU A 647 40.43 -55.98 1.40
N ILE A 648 39.78 -56.84 0.61
CA ILE A 648 39.60 -56.63 -0.83
C ILE A 648 38.57 -55.53 -1.06
N GLU A 649 37.43 -55.61 -0.38
CA GLU A 649 36.39 -54.60 -0.49
C GLU A 649 36.81 -53.27 0.18
N ALA A 650 37.56 -53.32 1.28
CA ALA A 650 38.13 -52.11 1.87
C ALA A 650 39.07 -51.38 0.91
N LEU A 651 40.02 -52.09 0.30
CA LEU A 651 40.90 -51.52 -0.72
C LEU A 651 40.11 -50.95 -1.89
N ALA A 652 39.01 -51.61 -2.28
CA ALA A 652 38.17 -51.13 -3.37
C ALA A 652 37.58 -49.75 -3.07
N TRP A 653 37.02 -49.54 -1.87
CA TRP A 653 36.47 -48.25 -1.46
C TRP A 653 37.54 -47.16 -1.29
N PHE A 654 38.72 -47.49 -0.74
CA PHE A 654 39.84 -46.53 -0.69
C PHE A 654 40.29 -46.09 -2.08
N ILE A 655 40.33 -46.99 -3.06
CA ILE A 655 40.64 -46.65 -4.45
C ILE A 655 39.61 -45.67 -5.02
N ILE A 656 38.32 -45.90 -4.77
CA ILE A 656 37.25 -45.01 -5.26
C ILE A 656 37.38 -43.62 -4.63
N ALA A 657 37.53 -43.54 -3.31
CA ALA A 657 37.70 -42.28 -2.59
C ALA A 657 39.00 -41.53 -3.00
N ALA A 658 40.11 -42.25 -3.14
CA ALA A 658 41.40 -41.69 -3.56
C ALA A 658 41.36 -41.12 -4.99
N LYS A 659 40.60 -41.74 -5.90
CA LYS A 659 40.37 -41.20 -7.25
C LYS A 659 39.63 -39.86 -7.23
N GLN A 660 38.82 -39.61 -6.21
CA GLN A 660 38.17 -38.31 -5.98
C GLN A 660 39.10 -37.28 -5.32
N GLY A 661 40.35 -37.65 -5.01
CA GLY A 661 41.33 -36.76 -4.39
C GLY A 661 41.20 -36.64 -2.86
N HIS A 662 40.46 -37.54 -2.20
CA HIS A 662 40.37 -37.54 -0.73
C HIS A 662 41.70 -37.98 -0.11
N ALA A 663 42.44 -37.04 0.48
CA ALA A 663 43.81 -37.26 0.94
C ALA A 663 43.96 -38.42 1.97
N PRO A 664 43.10 -38.54 3.00
CA PRO A 664 43.15 -39.69 3.91
C PRO A 664 43.00 -41.03 3.19
N ALA A 665 42.13 -41.12 2.18
CA ALA A 665 41.95 -42.35 1.41
C ALA A 665 43.15 -42.71 0.54
N ILE A 666 43.94 -41.73 0.08
CA ILE A 666 45.20 -41.99 -0.65
C ILE A 666 46.17 -42.71 0.29
N GLU A 667 46.32 -42.21 1.51
CA GLU A 667 47.18 -42.82 2.53
C GLU A 667 46.69 -44.21 2.96
N HIS A 668 45.39 -44.36 3.24
CA HIS A 668 44.79 -45.65 3.59
C HIS A 668 44.92 -46.67 2.45
N ARG A 669 44.72 -46.25 1.19
CA ARG A 669 44.94 -47.07 0.00
C ARG A 669 46.38 -47.55 -0.08
N ASP A 670 47.34 -46.63 0.02
CA ASP A 670 48.77 -46.96 -0.14
C ASP A 670 49.26 -47.86 0.99
N THR A 671 48.77 -47.62 2.21
CA THR A 671 49.01 -48.47 3.37
C THR A 671 48.41 -49.86 3.19
N ALA A 672 47.17 -49.97 2.71
CA ALA A 672 46.55 -51.27 2.43
C ALA A 672 47.30 -52.06 1.35
N ILE A 673 47.70 -51.40 0.25
CA ILE A 673 48.49 -52.02 -0.82
C ILE A 673 49.83 -52.56 -0.29
N ALA A 674 50.51 -51.83 0.60
CA ALA A 674 51.79 -52.24 1.16
C ALA A 674 51.72 -53.55 1.98
N HIS A 675 50.55 -53.90 2.53
CA HIS A 675 50.35 -55.07 3.39
C HIS A 675 49.63 -56.23 2.70
N MET A 676 49.19 -56.07 1.45
CA MET A 676 48.43 -57.06 0.69
C MET A 676 49.29 -57.79 -0.36
N SER A 677 48.93 -59.03 -0.70
CA SER A 677 49.58 -59.74 -1.81
C SER A 677 49.20 -59.13 -3.17
N PRO A 678 50.03 -59.26 -4.22
CA PRO A 678 49.70 -58.75 -5.56
C PRO A 678 48.36 -59.24 -6.11
N ALA A 679 47.98 -60.49 -5.80
CA ALA A 679 46.70 -61.06 -6.21
C ALA A 679 45.51 -60.38 -5.50
N ALA A 680 45.65 -60.08 -4.20
CA ALA A 680 44.62 -59.39 -3.43
C ALA A 680 44.48 -57.91 -3.87
N VAL A 681 45.60 -57.25 -4.19
CA VAL A 681 45.59 -55.88 -4.76
C VAL A 681 44.84 -55.85 -6.10
N LEU A 682 45.11 -56.81 -6.99
CA LEU A 682 44.41 -56.91 -8.27
C LEU A 682 42.90 -57.14 -8.08
N ALA A 683 42.51 -58.01 -7.14
CA ALA A 683 41.12 -58.25 -6.80
C ALA A 683 40.43 -56.98 -6.27
N GLY A 684 41.10 -56.20 -5.40
CA GLY A 684 40.58 -54.93 -4.89
C GLY A 684 40.39 -53.88 -6.00
N GLN A 685 41.33 -53.79 -6.94
CA GLN A 685 41.20 -52.91 -8.11
C GLN A 685 40.02 -53.30 -9.02
N GLN A 686 39.81 -54.60 -9.25
CA GLN A 686 38.67 -55.09 -10.03
C GLN A 686 37.34 -54.84 -9.32
N ARG A 687 37.30 -55.02 -8.00
CA ARG A 687 36.12 -54.72 -7.18
C ARG A 687 35.82 -53.23 -7.20
N ALA A 688 36.82 -52.35 -7.12
CA ALA A 688 36.66 -50.90 -7.24
C ALA A 688 36.05 -50.52 -8.60
N ALA A 689 36.55 -51.12 -9.69
CA ALA A 689 36.02 -50.88 -11.03
C ALA A 689 34.57 -51.37 -11.20
N THR A 690 34.14 -52.35 -10.39
CA THR A 690 32.77 -52.86 -10.38
C THR A 690 31.84 -51.97 -9.56
N LEU A 691 32.29 -51.51 -8.39
CA LEU A 691 31.53 -50.62 -7.50
C LEU A 691 31.42 -49.19 -8.03
N ALA A 692 32.33 -48.76 -8.92
CA ALA A 692 32.33 -47.45 -9.54
C ALA A 692 31.47 -47.35 -10.83
N ARG A 693 30.87 -48.46 -11.28
CA ARG A 693 29.89 -48.50 -12.37
C ARG A 693 28.49 -48.44 -11.80
#